data_AF-A0AAN6VVP2-F1
#
_entry.id   AF-A0AAN6VVP2-F1
#
_cell.length_a   1.000
_cell.length_b   1.000
_cell.length_c   1.000
_cell.angle_alpha   90.00
_cell.angle_beta   90.00
_cell.angle_gamma   90.00
#
_symmetry.space_group_name_H-M   'P 1'
#
loop_
_entity.id
_entity.type
_entity.pdbx_description
1 polymer ?
#
loop_
_entity_poly.entity_id
_entity_poly.type
_entity_poly.pdbx_seq_one_letter_code
_entity_poly.pdbx_strand_id
1 'polypeptide(L)'
;MEITAKDLPALLAGDNSVKLAGVDVDGMLRGKLVSKKKFLSIAEGGFGFCSVIFGWDMHDATYAQELKVSNKENGYRDMIAVPDLNSFRRIPWENNVPFFLVSFHNPDTMEPISACPRGLLKTQLEKFATKGYGAMAGAEYEFYQFKTPPSSGAQSTAAYLNENPPQSLPSLTEGMFGYSLTRTVHNQDYFYDIFNTCQAFKCNIEGWHTESGPGVYEAALEFGEIKQMADRASLFKYVVKSVAIKHGITPCFMAKPKQGLPGNSGHMHVSLVDESGKNLFYRGEVDPDPPYPDVANLSDMGRHFLAGLLEGLPDVMPMVAPTINSYKRLVENFWAPVTVSWGLEHRAASIRLIAPTTCKPGATRFEVRVPGADANPYYVLATILALGWRGVEKKLAIPCPPLGKGEDVGGSSDMGVRLAKNLREANDRFMREGSIAREVFGDEFVEHFGGTRGHELRLWDEAVTDWEMKRYIETTGGITLADGLPAVIDHAVLQLDSVKEARAEISGAAEPLAGIMDEADRLVAALDRVRDREALHTDDVGAKALDVMQLAVLLASSMMVMAADSRHQVHPKELRQGDGAYEHLEVMLGQLGEVRRELEGAAVAYSGAPAGKMPVDNAFAFTFGQPFQTTSDFVPPKHVVPRIEPERPIFVDNKTDRKLTFGQISNDALAVASGLLRLGLDPKDIVKLPPTPSCPAGPEIAPIVLIQLPNCLPFAPIFFGALASGMTATLASPALTSDEMSWILQNARPRAIVTATACLPAMKEGLAKQADQAFFSAIPIFTVDAAADIYPEPQQQLPPSDWRSLLFTTAARTAVILWSSGTSGRSKGVLLSHHALNFSIASLWHDADYYAARAPQPQAWLGYVPFYHVFGLCNVFLLAIATGATVYTMPSFHLETVLRATRDRKVTYMHMAPPVAVMLAKAAVVEPYARGGGFKSVVAGVTGGAPLGHEVVEEVKKRCGFRVRLGYGLSETCSTSLQRGWSEEEMRDQAGDTGRPHWGVEVLISSGEGYAKREGEKTGAAAVDVEGEVLVRADGLLSAYLPVGVFSGQKPDMSVTEEALTADGWFRTGDVGTLNADGRLRITDRLKELIKVRAYQVAPAELEAVLCSSEAVADAGVIGIYDKSEATEWPRAFVVPRAGMKNVTRASLEALAGQLKALVEKRTAKYKWLVGGIVFVDQIPKSPSGKILRRVLKNGGDEAKGVEVKLYEKKRRDAKL
;
A
#
# COMPACT_ATOMS: atom_id res chain seq x y z
N MET A 1 -24.17 30.90 -45.87
CA MET A 1 -23.94 32.32 -46.20
C MET A 1 -22.53 32.62 -45.76
N GLU A 2 -21.69 33.12 -46.66
CA GLU A 2 -20.30 33.47 -46.36
C GLU A 2 -20.29 34.72 -45.48
N ILE A 3 -19.60 34.69 -44.35
CA ILE A 3 -19.54 35.82 -43.42
C ILE A 3 -18.33 36.67 -43.80
N THR A 4 -18.58 37.94 -44.12
CA THR A 4 -17.53 38.91 -44.44
C THR A 4 -17.25 39.84 -43.25
N ALA A 5 -16.12 40.54 -43.27
CA ALA A 5 -15.79 41.51 -42.22
C ALA A 5 -16.84 42.62 -42.07
N LYS A 6 -17.53 42.98 -43.17
CA LYS A 6 -18.62 43.97 -43.19
C LYS A 6 -19.86 43.52 -42.43
N ASP A 7 -20.07 42.20 -42.31
CA ASP A 7 -21.23 41.64 -41.62
C ASP A 7 -21.03 41.61 -40.09
N LEU A 8 -19.77 41.63 -39.62
CA LEU A 8 -19.42 41.43 -38.20
C LEU A 8 -20.06 42.44 -37.23
N PRO A 9 -20.12 43.76 -37.51
CA PRO A 9 -20.75 44.71 -36.60
C PRO A 9 -22.23 44.40 -36.34
N ALA A 10 -22.96 43.97 -37.37
CA ALA A 10 -24.37 43.57 -37.28
C ALA A 10 -24.53 42.20 -36.63
N LEU A 11 -23.72 41.22 -37.06
CA LEU A 11 -23.73 39.86 -36.51
C LEU A 11 -23.46 39.83 -34.99
N LEU A 12 -22.59 40.74 -34.53
CA LEU A 12 -22.15 40.83 -33.14
C LEU A 12 -22.82 42.00 -32.38
N ALA A 13 -23.95 42.52 -32.85
CA ALA A 13 -24.57 43.74 -32.31
C ALA A 13 -24.78 43.67 -30.77
N GLY A 14 -25.22 42.52 -30.26
CA GLY A 14 -25.48 42.28 -28.83
C GLY A 14 -24.30 41.72 -28.02
N ASP A 15 -23.14 41.50 -28.65
CA ASP A 15 -21.99 40.86 -28.00
C ASP A 15 -20.95 41.90 -27.54
N ASN A 16 -20.29 41.67 -26.40
CA ASN A 16 -19.19 42.51 -25.91
C ASN A 16 -17.80 41.90 -26.12
N SER A 17 -17.74 40.60 -26.41
CA SER A 17 -16.53 39.80 -26.50
C SER A 17 -16.70 38.63 -27.48
N VAL A 18 -15.58 38.10 -27.96
CA VAL A 18 -15.48 37.01 -28.94
C VAL A 18 -14.37 36.07 -28.51
N LYS A 19 -14.59 34.76 -28.55
CA LYS A 19 -13.56 33.75 -28.30
C LYS A 19 -12.92 33.31 -29.62
N LEU A 20 -11.60 33.29 -29.65
CA LEU A 20 -10.79 32.85 -30.79
C LEU A 20 -9.94 31.66 -30.38
N ALA A 21 -9.89 30.60 -31.18
CA ALA A 21 -9.02 29.46 -30.88
C ALA A 21 -8.34 28.90 -32.13
N GLY A 22 -7.06 28.55 -32.00
CA GLY A 22 -6.33 27.72 -32.94
C GLY A 22 -6.26 26.29 -32.43
N VAL A 23 -5.79 25.38 -33.29
CA VAL A 23 -5.57 23.97 -32.94
C VAL A 23 -4.06 23.74 -32.94
N ASP A 24 -3.51 23.20 -31.86
CA ASP A 24 -2.10 22.85 -31.77
C ASP A 24 -1.80 21.48 -32.43
N VAL A 25 -0.54 21.05 -32.38
CA VAL A 25 -0.09 19.80 -33.01
C VAL A 25 -0.82 18.57 -32.49
N ASP A 26 -1.22 18.55 -31.21
CA ASP A 26 -1.90 17.43 -30.56
C ASP A 26 -3.43 17.50 -30.66
N GLY A 27 -3.94 18.48 -31.42
CA GLY A 27 -5.37 18.62 -31.68
C GLY A 27 -6.13 19.34 -30.55
N MET A 28 -5.43 20.02 -29.63
CA MET A 28 -6.05 20.79 -28.56
C MET A 28 -6.39 22.21 -29.02
N LEU A 29 -7.54 22.71 -28.58
CA LEU A 29 -7.94 24.10 -28.82
C LEU A 29 -7.21 25.03 -27.85
N ARG A 30 -6.46 25.98 -28.41
CA ARG A 30 -5.72 27.00 -27.66
C ARG A 30 -6.20 28.38 -28.09
N GLY A 31 -6.64 29.22 -27.16
CA GLY A 31 -7.40 30.41 -27.52
C GLY A 31 -7.42 31.54 -26.51
N LYS A 32 -8.03 32.66 -26.92
CA LYS A 32 -8.18 33.89 -26.12
C LYS A 32 -9.61 34.43 -26.24
N LEU A 33 -10.11 35.02 -25.15
CA LEU A 33 -11.30 35.87 -25.19
C LEU A 33 -10.86 37.31 -25.46
N VAL A 34 -11.39 37.92 -26.52
CA VAL A 34 -11.04 39.30 -26.92
C VAL A 34 -12.29 40.19 -26.89
N SER A 35 -12.12 41.48 -26.62
CA SER A 35 -13.24 42.43 -26.69
C SER A 35 -13.75 42.56 -28.13
N LYS A 36 -15.04 42.85 -28.33
CA LYS A 36 -15.63 43.09 -29.66
C LYS A 36 -14.84 44.13 -30.46
N LYS A 37 -14.45 45.23 -29.81
CA LYS A 37 -13.63 46.29 -30.45
C LYS A 37 -12.31 45.73 -30.97
N LYS A 38 -11.60 44.92 -30.17
CA LYS A 38 -10.35 44.28 -30.60
C LYS A 38 -10.62 43.31 -31.75
N PHE A 39 -11.63 42.44 -31.65
CA PHE A 39 -11.99 41.49 -32.70
C PHE A 39 -12.25 42.17 -34.06
N LEU A 40 -13.05 43.23 -34.08
CA LEU A 40 -13.34 43.97 -35.31
C LEU A 40 -12.07 44.57 -35.94
N SER A 41 -11.07 44.97 -35.13
CA SER A 41 -9.79 45.51 -35.63
C SER A 41 -8.83 44.45 -36.20
N ILE A 42 -9.03 43.17 -35.88
CA ILE A 42 -8.14 42.06 -36.26
C ILE A 42 -8.79 41.06 -37.21
N ALA A 43 -10.07 41.24 -37.55
CA ALA A 43 -10.86 40.27 -38.30
C ALA A 43 -10.31 39.99 -39.71
N GLU A 44 -9.71 41.00 -40.36
CA GLU A 44 -9.09 40.85 -41.68
C GLU A 44 -7.56 40.69 -41.60
N GLY A 45 -6.90 41.51 -40.78
CA GLY A 45 -5.43 41.58 -40.70
C GLY A 45 -4.76 40.60 -39.74
N GLY A 46 -5.55 39.87 -38.93
CA GLY A 46 -5.02 38.98 -37.89
C GLY A 46 -4.41 39.71 -36.69
N PHE A 47 -3.78 38.95 -35.81
CA PHE A 47 -3.14 39.46 -34.60
C PHE A 47 -1.97 38.57 -34.15
N GLY A 48 -1.07 39.14 -33.35
CA GLY A 48 0.05 38.41 -32.75
C GLY A 48 -0.42 37.31 -31.79
N PHE A 49 0.08 36.09 -32.02
CA PHE A 49 -0.12 34.94 -31.16
C PHE A 49 1.21 34.22 -30.95
N CYS A 50 1.62 34.07 -29.69
CA CYS A 50 2.93 33.52 -29.35
C CYS A 50 3.14 32.14 -29.99
N SER A 51 4.31 31.98 -30.63
CA SER A 51 4.74 30.73 -31.28
C SER A 51 4.82 29.54 -30.32
N VAL A 52 4.87 29.77 -29.00
CA VAL A 52 4.91 28.72 -27.97
C VAL A 52 3.80 27.69 -28.08
N ILE A 53 2.65 28.02 -28.71
CA ILE A 53 1.60 27.05 -29.04
C ILE A 53 2.13 25.82 -29.81
N PHE A 54 3.21 25.97 -30.57
CA PHE A 54 3.92 24.91 -31.30
C PHE A 54 5.31 24.61 -30.70
N GLY A 55 5.58 25.05 -29.47
CA GLY A 55 6.83 24.83 -28.75
C GLY A 55 6.70 24.04 -27.45
N TRP A 56 5.48 23.66 -27.08
CA TRP A 56 5.16 22.91 -25.87
C TRP A 56 4.24 21.71 -26.17
N ASP A 57 4.26 20.71 -25.29
CA ASP A 57 3.38 19.54 -25.36
C ASP A 57 1.98 19.81 -24.77
N MET A 58 1.17 18.75 -24.69
CA MET A 58 -0.21 18.81 -24.18
C MET A 58 -0.33 19.27 -22.71
N HIS A 59 0.77 19.26 -21.95
CA HIS A 59 0.86 19.72 -20.55
C HIS A 59 1.58 21.07 -20.42
N ASP A 60 1.74 21.80 -21.52
CA ASP A 60 2.40 23.10 -21.57
C ASP A 60 3.89 23.02 -21.20
N ALA A 61 4.51 21.82 -21.29
CA ALA A 61 5.94 21.64 -21.11
C ALA A 61 6.68 21.82 -22.45
N THR A 62 7.73 22.64 -22.44
CA THR A 62 8.54 22.92 -23.63
C THR A 62 9.23 21.67 -24.16
N TYR A 63 9.29 21.52 -25.48
CA TYR A 63 10.04 20.42 -26.08
C TYR A 63 11.53 20.48 -25.71
N ALA A 64 12.14 19.33 -25.42
CA ALA A 64 13.54 19.26 -25.00
C ALA A 64 14.51 19.74 -26.09
N GLN A 65 14.21 19.45 -27.35
CA GLN A 65 14.86 20.08 -28.49
C GLN A 65 13.98 21.24 -28.96
N GLU A 66 14.56 22.43 -29.04
CA GLU A 66 13.86 23.56 -29.63
C GLU A 66 13.58 23.29 -31.10
N LEU A 67 12.31 23.46 -31.50
CA LEU A 67 11.85 23.23 -32.86
C LEU A 67 11.78 24.54 -33.64
N LYS A 68 11.82 24.45 -34.97
CA LYS A 68 11.97 25.62 -35.87
C LYS A 68 10.91 26.73 -35.71
N VAL A 69 9.69 26.38 -35.31
CA VAL A 69 8.58 27.34 -35.19
C VAL A 69 8.70 28.21 -33.94
N SER A 70 9.10 27.63 -32.81
CA SER A 70 9.18 28.29 -31.51
C SER A 70 10.49 27.91 -30.82
N ASN A 71 11.44 28.84 -30.80
CA ASN A 71 12.78 28.62 -30.28
C ASN A 71 13.43 29.92 -29.80
N LYS A 72 14.54 29.78 -29.08
CA LYS A 72 15.32 30.88 -28.56
C LYS A 72 15.94 31.74 -29.66
N GLU A 73 16.35 31.14 -30.78
CA GLU A 73 16.98 31.85 -31.90
C GLU A 73 16.03 32.92 -32.48
N ASN A 74 14.75 32.60 -32.64
CA ASN A 74 13.74 33.56 -33.09
C ASN A 74 13.06 34.33 -31.93
N GLY A 75 13.49 34.11 -30.69
CA GLY A 75 13.01 34.80 -29.49
C GLY A 75 11.58 34.46 -29.08
N TYR A 76 11.07 33.28 -29.43
CA TYR A 76 9.67 32.87 -29.22
C TYR A 76 8.67 33.90 -29.77
N ARG A 77 8.99 34.48 -30.93
CA ARG A 77 8.23 35.56 -31.56
C ARG A 77 6.76 35.21 -31.78
N ASP A 78 5.92 36.24 -31.88
CA ASP A 78 4.52 36.07 -32.28
C ASP A 78 4.42 35.64 -33.74
N MET A 79 3.49 34.72 -34.01
CA MET A 79 2.95 34.41 -35.33
C MET A 79 1.70 35.25 -35.59
N ILE A 80 1.23 35.30 -36.84
CA ILE A 80 -0.02 35.99 -37.17
C ILE A 80 -1.17 34.98 -37.16
N ALA A 81 -2.08 35.13 -36.19
CA ALA A 81 -3.32 34.37 -36.12
C ALA A 81 -4.43 35.12 -36.89
N VAL A 82 -4.98 34.50 -37.93
CA VAL A 82 -6.04 35.07 -38.77
C VAL A 82 -7.36 34.34 -38.51
N PRO A 83 -8.42 35.02 -38.04
CA PRO A 83 -9.74 34.43 -37.87
C PRO A 83 -10.36 33.96 -39.19
N ASP A 84 -10.88 32.73 -39.24
CA ASP A 84 -11.73 32.26 -40.33
C ASP A 84 -13.18 32.65 -40.03
N LEU A 85 -13.69 33.69 -40.69
CA LEU A 85 -15.03 34.21 -40.43
C LEU A 85 -16.14 33.19 -40.72
N ASN A 86 -15.90 32.23 -41.62
CA ASN A 86 -16.86 31.18 -41.95
C ASN A 86 -16.89 30.06 -40.89
N SER A 87 -15.96 30.05 -39.95
CA SER A 87 -15.97 29.14 -38.79
C SER A 87 -16.89 29.61 -37.65
N PHE A 88 -17.66 30.69 -37.85
CA PHE A 88 -18.52 31.28 -36.83
C PHE A 88 -19.51 30.28 -36.19
N ARG A 89 -19.42 30.19 -34.87
CA ARG A 89 -20.31 29.42 -34.00
C ARG A 89 -20.63 30.24 -32.74
N ARG A 90 -21.65 29.82 -31.98
CA ARG A 90 -21.93 30.33 -30.63
C ARG A 90 -21.79 29.19 -29.65
N ILE A 91 -21.02 29.36 -28.58
CA ILE A 91 -20.77 28.30 -27.59
C ILE A 91 -21.99 28.20 -26.65
N PRO A 92 -22.86 27.16 -26.76
CA PRO A 92 -24.14 27.14 -26.05
C PRO A 92 -24.01 27.06 -24.53
N TRP A 93 -22.93 26.43 -24.03
CA TRP A 93 -22.67 26.28 -22.59
C TRP A 93 -21.91 27.47 -21.97
N GLU A 94 -21.57 28.49 -22.75
CA GLU A 94 -20.91 29.72 -22.29
C GLU A 94 -21.72 30.96 -22.68
N ASN A 95 -23.01 30.98 -22.33
CA ASN A 95 -23.91 32.11 -22.60
C ASN A 95 -23.94 32.54 -24.08
N ASN A 96 -23.82 31.58 -25.01
CA ASN A 96 -23.82 31.81 -26.45
C ASN A 96 -22.72 32.75 -26.96
N VAL A 97 -21.55 32.80 -26.29
CA VAL A 97 -20.42 33.64 -26.73
C VAL A 97 -20.03 33.33 -28.20
N PRO A 98 -19.81 34.35 -29.04
CA PRO A 98 -19.28 34.20 -30.39
C PRO A 98 -17.92 33.49 -30.41
N PHE A 99 -17.76 32.54 -31.32
CA PHE A 99 -16.55 31.75 -31.47
C PHE A 99 -16.10 31.66 -32.92
N PHE A 100 -14.78 31.83 -33.14
CA PHE A 100 -14.13 31.62 -34.43
C PHE A 100 -12.84 30.82 -34.25
N LEU A 101 -12.54 29.98 -35.23
CA LEU A 101 -11.24 29.34 -35.39
C LEU A 101 -10.26 30.28 -36.08
N VAL A 102 -8.98 30.16 -35.75
CA VAL A 102 -7.89 30.92 -36.40
C VAL A 102 -6.94 29.97 -37.12
N SER A 103 -6.27 30.48 -38.16
CA SER A 103 -5.11 29.83 -38.80
C SER A 103 -3.85 30.63 -38.49
N PHE A 104 -2.71 29.96 -38.38
CA PHE A 104 -1.44 30.60 -38.02
C PHE A 104 -0.54 30.78 -39.24
N HIS A 105 0.03 31.97 -39.37
CA HIS A 105 0.83 32.40 -40.51
C HIS A 105 2.18 32.95 -40.05
N ASN A 106 3.19 32.77 -40.89
CA ASN A 106 4.49 33.39 -40.72
C ASN A 106 4.35 34.93 -40.77
N PRO A 107 4.90 35.68 -39.80
CA PRO A 107 4.74 37.13 -39.75
C PRO A 107 5.41 37.88 -40.90
N ASP A 108 6.42 37.28 -41.54
CA ASP A 108 7.19 37.91 -42.62
C ASP A 108 6.63 37.56 -44.00
N THR A 109 6.25 36.29 -44.21
CA THR A 109 5.80 35.79 -45.53
C THR A 109 4.29 35.67 -45.68
N MET A 110 3.54 35.69 -44.56
CA MET A 110 2.10 35.37 -44.49
C MET A 110 1.72 33.95 -44.98
N GLU A 111 2.71 33.10 -45.27
CA GLU A 111 2.48 31.69 -45.57
C GLU A 111 2.00 30.94 -44.33
N PRO A 112 1.16 29.90 -44.47
CA PRO A 112 0.76 29.08 -43.34
C PRO A 112 1.96 28.50 -42.61
N ILE A 113 1.94 28.53 -41.28
CA ILE A 113 2.95 27.83 -40.48
C ILE A 113 2.84 26.33 -40.78
N SER A 114 3.97 25.67 -41.06
CA SER A 114 4.03 24.25 -41.42
C SER A 114 3.33 23.35 -40.39
N ALA A 115 3.54 23.63 -39.11
CA ALA A 115 2.90 22.96 -37.97
C ALA A 115 1.44 23.36 -37.70
N CYS A 116 0.83 24.24 -38.52
CA CYS A 116 -0.57 24.62 -38.34
C CYS A 116 -1.49 23.53 -38.93
N PRO A 117 -2.31 22.83 -38.14
CA PRO A 117 -3.13 21.73 -38.66
C PRO A 117 -4.13 22.17 -39.73
N ARG A 118 -4.81 23.31 -39.50
CA ARG A 118 -5.71 23.92 -40.50
C ARG A 118 -4.95 24.34 -41.76
N GLY A 119 -3.74 24.87 -41.60
CA GLY A 119 -2.88 25.28 -42.70
C GLY A 119 -2.47 24.10 -43.58
N LEU A 120 -1.98 23.02 -42.97
CA LEU A 120 -1.53 21.83 -43.68
C LEU A 120 -2.66 21.20 -44.52
N LEU A 121 -3.86 21.04 -43.94
CA LEU A 121 -5.02 20.52 -44.68
C LEU A 121 -5.41 21.46 -45.83
N LYS A 122 -5.40 22.78 -45.59
CA LYS A 122 -5.71 23.78 -46.60
C LYS A 122 -4.74 23.68 -47.79
N THR A 123 -3.44 23.56 -47.53
CA THR A 123 -2.42 23.44 -48.58
C THR A 123 -2.62 22.18 -49.42
N GLN A 124 -3.03 21.06 -48.81
CA GLN A 124 -3.36 19.87 -49.60
C GLN A 124 -4.61 20.11 -50.46
N LEU A 125 -5.66 20.69 -49.90
CA LEU A 125 -6.90 21.02 -50.63
C LEU A 125 -6.68 21.98 -51.81
N GLU A 126 -5.78 22.96 -51.67
CA GLU A 126 -5.44 23.88 -52.76
C GLU A 126 -4.90 23.12 -53.99
N LYS A 127 -4.16 22.01 -53.81
CA LYS A 127 -3.70 21.16 -54.93
C LYS A 127 -4.88 20.56 -55.71
N PHE A 128 -5.91 20.08 -55.04
CA PHE A 128 -7.13 19.54 -55.68
C PHE A 128 -7.95 20.65 -56.35
N ALA A 129 -8.07 21.81 -55.70
CA ALA A 129 -8.83 22.94 -56.21
C ALA A 129 -8.28 23.43 -57.57
N THR A 130 -6.96 23.42 -57.77
CA THR A 130 -6.35 23.77 -59.08
C THR A 130 -6.75 22.83 -60.23
N LYS A 131 -7.31 21.66 -59.92
CA LYS A 131 -7.81 20.66 -60.88
C LYS A 131 -9.33 20.64 -60.99
N GLY A 132 -10.04 21.54 -60.29
CA GLY A 132 -11.51 21.54 -60.23
C GLY A 132 -12.06 20.41 -59.35
N TYR A 133 -11.27 19.90 -58.40
CA TYR A 133 -11.69 18.82 -57.49
C TYR A 133 -11.90 19.34 -56.07
N GLY A 134 -12.91 18.77 -55.41
CA GLY A 134 -13.18 18.90 -53.99
C GLY A 134 -13.05 17.57 -53.26
N ALA A 135 -13.15 17.61 -51.94
CA ALA A 135 -13.10 16.43 -51.09
C ALA A 135 -14.19 16.46 -50.02
N MET A 136 -14.79 15.30 -49.78
CA MET A 136 -15.79 15.07 -48.74
C MET A 136 -15.21 14.12 -47.70
N ALA A 137 -15.61 14.27 -46.45
CA ALA A 137 -15.20 13.39 -45.38
C ALA A 137 -16.30 13.09 -44.35
N GLY A 138 -16.11 11.98 -43.64
CA GLY A 138 -16.84 11.57 -42.45
C GLY A 138 -15.86 11.18 -41.34
N ALA A 139 -16.26 11.32 -40.08
CA ALA A 139 -15.46 10.94 -38.93
C ALA A 139 -16.33 10.17 -37.93
N GLU A 140 -15.86 8.99 -37.52
CA GLU A 140 -16.49 8.17 -36.49
C GLU A 140 -15.52 8.05 -35.30
N TYR A 141 -16.00 8.33 -34.09
CA TYR A 141 -15.19 8.30 -32.87
C TYR A 141 -15.80 7.41 -31.82
N GLU A 142 -15.04 6.43 -31.37
CA GLU A 142 -15.29 5.67 -30.16
C GLU A 142 -14.53 6.31 -28.98
N PHE A 143 -15.15 6.40 -27.82
CA PHE A 143 -14.51 6.96 -26.63
C PHE A 143 -15.10 6.45 -25.32
N TYR A 144 -14.22 6.26 -24.33
CA TYR A 144 -14.62 5.81 -22.99
C TYR A 144 -15.16 6.96 -22.18
N GLN A 145 -16.18 6.68 -21.39
CA GLN A 145 -16.77 7.60 -20.43
C GLN A 145 -16.53 7.07 -19.02
N PHE A 146 -15.89 7.87 -18.17
CA PHE A 146 -15.66 7.55 -16.75
C PHE A 146 -16.52 8.43 -15.85
N LYS A 147 -16.90 7.92 -14.68
CA LYS A 147 -17.49 8.78 -13.63
C LYS A 147 -16.38 9.57 -12.99
N THR A 148 -16.60 10.86 -12.80
CA THR A 148 -15.66 11.70 -12.04
C THR A 148 -15.76 11.32 -10.57
N PRO A 149 -14.68 10.88 -9.91
CA PRO A 149 -14.75 10.37 -8.54
C PRO A 149 -15.29 11.43 -7.55
N PRO A 150 -16.26 11.10 -6.67
CA PRO A 150 -16.76 12.01 -5.65
C PRO A 150 -15.70 12.16 -4.55
N SER A 151 -15.29 13.39 -4.26
CA SER A 151 -14.08 13.62 -3.49
C SER A 151 -14.29 13.91 -2.01
N SER A 152 -13.51 13.23 -1.17
CA SER A 152 -12.91 13.76 0.05
C SER A 152 -11.59 14.50 -0.30
N GLY A 153 -11.65 15.57 -1.11
CA GLY A 153 -10.51 16.49 -1.35
C GLY A 153 -10.04 16.68 -2.82
N ALA A 154 -10.11 15.66 -3.68
CA ALA A 154 -9.72 15.74 -5.10
C ALA A 154 -10.82 16.30 -6.03
N GLN A 155 -10.78 17.58 -6.41
CA GLN A 155 -11.81 18.22 -7.26
C GLN A 155 -11.79 17.82 -8.77
N SER A 156 -10.88 16.96 -9.24
CA SER A 156 -10.77 16.60 -10.65
C SER A 156 -10.21 15.18 -10.88
N THR A 157 -10.48 14.60 -12.05
CA THR A 157 -9.91 13.30 -12.46
C THR A 157 -8.38 13.29 -12.44
N ALA A 158 -7.73 14.40 -12.78
CA ALA A 158 -6.28 14.51 -12.68
C ALA A 158 -5.79 14.40 -11.22
N ALA A 159 -6.46 15.09 -10.29
CA ALA A 159 -6.12 14.98 -8.86
C ALA A 159 -6.35 13.56 -8.33
N TYR A 160 -7.43 12.89 -8.76
CA TYR A 160 -7.68 11.51 -8.40
C TYR A 160 -6.56 10.57 -8.90
N LEU A 161 -6.12 10.74 -10.15
CA LEU A 161 -5.06 9.93 -10.76
C LEU A 161 -3.66 10.18 -10.16
N ASN A 162 -3.44 11.30 -9.48
CA ASN A 162 -2.20 11.53 -8.73
C ASN A 162 -2.08 10.62 -7.49
N GLU A 163 -3.23 10.21 -6.94
CA GLU A 163 -3.30 9.44 -5.70
C GLU A 163 -3.75 7.99 -5.93
N ASN A 164 -4.26 7.69 -7.12
CA ASN A 164 -4.88 6.41 -7.44
C ASN A 164 -4.43 5.91 -8.83
N PRO A 165 -4.26 4.60 -9.02
CA PRO A 165 -3.84 4.05 -10.31
C PRO A 165 -4.93 4.23 -11.38
N PRO A 166 -4.60 4.44 -12.67
CA PRO A 166 -5.59 4.67 -13.73
C PRO A 166 -6.69 3.60 -13.85
N GLN A 167 -6.40 2.37 -13.45
CA GLN A 167 -7.35 1.26 -13.49
C GLN A 167 -8.50 1.41 -12.48
N SER A 168 -8.32 2.22 -11.43
CA SER A 168 -9.37 2.46 -10.42
C SER A 168 -10.45 3.44 -10.89
N LEU A 169 -10.26 4.10 -12.05
CA LEU A 169 -11.28 4.98 -12.61
C LEU A 169 -12.56 4.19 -12.96
N PRO A 170 -13.70 4.54 -12.32
CA PRO A 170 -14.96 3.84 -12.53
C PRO A 170 -15.55 4.18 -13.90
N SER A 171 -15.92 3.15 -14.67
CA SER A 171 -16.59 3.33 -15.95
C SER A 171 -18.00 3.90 -15.76
N LEU A 172 -18.51 4.65 -16.74
CA LEU A 172 -19.86 5.23 -16.68
C LEU A 172 -20.95 4.15 -16.62
N THR A 173 -20.75 3.08 -17.41
CA THR A 173 -21.56 1.86 -17.41
C THR A 173 -20.65 0.64 -17.40
N GLU A 174 -21.17 -0.51 -16.98
CA GLU A 174 -20.42 -1.77 -16.88
C GLU A 174 -20.78 -2.77 -17.98
N GLY A 175 -19.80 -3.59 -18.37
CA GLY A 175 -19.92 -4.70 -19.32
C GLY A 175 -19.82 -4.33 -20.81
N MET A 176 -19.85 -5.35 -21.67
CA MET A 176 -19.65 -5.25 -23.13
C MET A 176 -20.98 -5.11 -23.88
N PHE A 177 -21.61 -3.93 -23.83
CA PHE A 177 -22.97 -3.71 -24.33
C PHE A 177 -23.02 -2.73 -25.52
N GLY A 178 -22.39 -3.10 -26.63
CA GLY A 178 -22.53 -2.35 -27.89
C GLY A 178 -23.98 -2.34 -28.41
N TYR A 179 -24.38 -1.24 -29.06
CA TYR A 179 -25.74 -0.99 -29.58
C TYR A 179 -26.88 -1.12 -28.54
N SER A 180 -26.57 -1.01 -27.25
CA SER A 180 -27.57 -1.13 -26.19
C SER A 180 -28.38 0.15 -26.02
N LEU A 181 -29.70 0.02 -26.20
CA LEU A 181 -30.67 1.08 -25.91
C LEU A 181 -30.94 1.26 -24.41
N THR A 182 -30.74 0.23 -23.59
CA THR A 182 -31.01 0.31 -22.14
C THR A 182 -29.88 0.99 -21.39
N ARG A 183 -28.64 0.90 -21.90
CA ARG A 183 -27.47 1.53 -21.27
C ARG A 183 -27.48 3.05 -21.37
N THR A 184 -28.04 3.61 -22.43
CA THR A 184 -28.16 5.07 -22.59
C THR A 184 -29.16 5.65 -21.59
N VAL A 185 -30.20 4.90 -21.20
CA VAL A 185 -31.20 5.32 -20.20
C VAL A 185 -30.58 5.59 -18.83
N HIS A 186 -29.52 4.86 -18.46
CA HIS A 186 -28.86 5.05 -17.16
C HIS A 186 -28.20 6.44 -17.01
N ASN A 187 -27.88 7.11 -18.13
CA ASN A 187 -27.27 8.44 -18.16
C ASN A 187 -27.94 9.29 -19.25
N GLN A 188 -29.28 9.22 -19.31
CA GLN A 188 -30.07 9.76 -20.41
C GLN A 188 -29.83 11.25 -20.65
N ASP A 189 -29.81 12.04 -19.58
CA ASP A 189 -29.61 13.48 -19.67
C ASP A 189 -28.29 13.82 -20.33
N TYR A 190 -27.19 13.20 -19.90
CA TYR A 190 -25.89 13.40 -20.53
C TYR A 190 -25.87 12.95 -21.99
N PHE A 191 -26.42 11.77 -22.28
CA PHE A 191 -26.45 11.21 -23.63
C PHE A 191 -27.14 12.13 -24.64
N TYR A 192 -28.30 12.70 -24.29
CA TYR A 192 -29.03 13.62 -25.16
C TYR A 192 -28.50 15.07 -25.11
N ASP A 193 -27.93 15.52 -24.00
CA ASP A 193 -27.31 16.86 -23.89
C ASP A 193 -26.11 16.98 -24.86
N ILE A 194 -25.30 15.91 -25.02
CA ILE A 194 -24.26 15.85 -26.05
C ILE A 194 -24.84 15.98 -27.45
N PHE A 195 -25.85 15.18 -27.80
CA PHE A 195 -26.45 15.17 -29.12
C PHE A 195 -27.02 16.55 -29.51
N ASN A 196 -27.80 17.14 -28.60
CA ASN A 196 -28.44 18.45 -28.81
C ASN A 196 -27.41 19.59 -28.84
N THR A 197 -26.41 19.56 -27.96
CA THR A 197 -25.36 20.59 -27.91
C THR A 197 -24.47 20.53 -29.15
N CYS A 198 -24.16 19.34 -29.65
CA CYS A 198 -23.43 19.17 -30.91
C CYS A 198 -24.20 19.81 -32.08
N GLN A 199 -25.52 19.62 -32.16
CA GLN A 199 -26.36 20.30 -33.15
C GLN A 199 -26.30 21.83 -33.02
N ALA A 200 -26.47 22.36 -31.80
CA ALA A 200 -26.43 23.79 -31.54
C ALA A 200 -25.06 24.43 -31.86
N PHE A 201 -23.97 23.69 -31.65
CA PHE A 201 -22.60 24.13 -31.94
C PHE A 201 -22.13 23.80 -33.36
N LYS A 202 -23.01 23.31 -34.24
CA LYS A 202 -22.73 22.93 -35.64
C LYS A 202 -21.67 21.82 -35.78
N CYS A 203 -21.73 20.83 -34.90
CA CYS A 203 -20.93 19.59 -34.90
C CYS A 203 -21.85 18.37 -34.96
N ASN A 204 -22.83 18.40 -35.88
CA ASN A 204 -23.93 17.43 -35.96
C ASN A 204 -23.46 15.97 -35.93
N ILE A 205 -24.20 15.14 -35.20
CA ILE A 205 -23.99 13.71 -35.09
C ILE A 205 -25.06 13.00 -35.93
N GLU A 206 -24.64 12.14 -36.84
CA GLU A 206 -25.50 11.30 -37.69
C GLU A 206 -25.86 9.98 -37.00
N GLY A 207 -24.89 9.34 -36.35
CA GLY A 207 -25.07 8.11 -35.56
C GLY A 207 -24.57 8.28 -34.13
N TRP A 208 -25.35 7.88 -33.13
CA TRP A 208 -25.03 8.03 -31.71
C TRP A 208 -25.50 6.82 -30.91
N HIS A 209 -24.58 6.01 -30.41
CA HIS A 209 -24.90 4.78 -29.68
C HIS A 209 -23.84 4.38 -28.65
N THR A 210 -24.14 3.35 -27.87
CA THR A 210 -23.15 2.66 -27.05
C THR A 210 -22.31 1.72 -27.91
N GLU A 211 -21.05 1.56 -27.58
CA GLU A 211 -20.11 0.68 -28.28
C GLU A 211 -19.52 -0.37 -27.33
N SER A 212 -18.82 -1.34 -27.88
CA SER A 212 -18.23 -2.50 -27.22
C SER A 212 -17.19 -2.10 -26.17
N GLY A 213 -17.66 -1.92 -24.93
CA GLY A 213 -16.82 -1.69 -23.78
C GLY A 213 -17.59 -1.04 -22.63
N PRO A 214 -17.10 -1.15 -21.38
CA PRO A 214 -17.73 -0.51 -20.25
C PRO A 214 -17.64 1.02 -20.39
N GLY A 215 -18.79 1.68 -20.53
CA GLY A 215 -18.88 3.12 -20.66
C GLY A 215 -18.48 3.67 -22.03
N VAL A 216 -18.39 2.86 -23.09
CA VAL A 216 -17.95 3.34 -24.42
C VAL A 216 -19.14 3.85 -25.22
N TYR A 217 -19.00 5.03 -25.82
CA TYR A 217 -19.92 5.59 -26.81
C TYR A 217 -19.24 5.73 -28.17
N GLU A 218 -20.02 5.68 -29.23
CA GLU A 218 -19.58 5.96 -30.60
C GLU A 218 -20.44 7.07 -31.22
N ALA A 219 -19.76 8.06 -31.82
CA ALA A 219 -20.37 9.12 -32.61
C ALA A 219 -19.88 9.05 -34.07
N ALA A 220 -20.81 8.85 -34.99
CA ALA A 220 -20.60 9.13 -36.41
C ALA A 220 -21.04 10.57 -36.70
N LEU A 221 -20.10 11.43 -37.08
CA LEU A 221 -20.41 12.82 -37.42
C LEU A 221 -21.01 12.93 -38.82
N GLU A 222 -21.98 13.84 -38.98
CA GLU A 222 -22.65 14.08 -40.26
C GLU A 222 -21.61 14.47 -41.34
N PHE A 223 -21.52 13.64 -42.38
CA PHE A 223 -20.54 13.81 -43.45
C PHE A 223 -20.65 15.19 -44.12
N GLY A 224 -19.56 15.69 -44.66
CA GLY A 224 -19.54 17.01 -45.29
C GLY A 224 -18.25 17.30 -46.03
N GLU A 225 -18.08 18.56 -46.44
CA GLU A 225 -16.83 19.03 -47.04
C GLU A 225 -15.67 18.86 -46.03
N ILE A 226 -14.52 18.38 -46.50
CA ILE A 226 -13.46 17.87 -45.64
C ILE A 226 -12.84 18.91 -44.70
N LYS A 227 -12.72 20.19 -45.11
CA LYS A 227 -12.25 21.26 -44.23
C LYS A 227 -13.23 21.45 -43.08
N GLN A 228 -14.54 21.53 -43.38
CA GLN A 228 -15.56 21.62 -42.33
C GLN A 228 -15.61 20.37 -41.44
N MET A 229 -15.40 19.18 -41.99
CA MET A 229 -15.35 17.95 -41.22
C MET A 229 -14.17 17.94 -40.23
N ALA A 230 -12.99 18.40 -40.64
CA ALA A 230 -11.84 18.52 -39.73
C ALA A 230 -12.11 19.46 -38.54
N ASP A 231 -12.80 20.59 -38.80
CA ASP A 231 -13.28 21.50 -37.76
C ASP A 231 -14.25 20.79 -36.82
N ARG A 232 -15.29 20.14 -37.37
CA ARG A 232 -16.33 19.43 -36.61
C ARG A 232 -15.73 18.33 -35.75
N ALA A 233 -14.82 17.53 -36.30
CA ALA A 233 -14.15 16.44 -35.61
C ALA A 233 -13.33 16.92 -34.41
N SER A 234 -12.63 18.05 -34.54
CA SER A 234 -11.88 18.65 -33.42
C SER A 234 -12.81 19.26 -32.37
N LEU A 235 -13.82 19.99 -32.82
CA LEU A 235 -14.79 20.68 -31.96
C LEU A 235 -15.74 19.71 -31.25
N PHE A 236 -16.03 18.56 -31.83
CA PHE A 236 -16.80 17.49 -31.19
C PHE A 236 -16.15 17.06 -29.87
N LYS A 237 -14.84 16.80 -29.88
CA LYS A 237 -14.09 16.47 -28.65
C LYS A 237 -14.21 17.57 -27.60
N TYR A 238 -14.21 18.83 -28.03
CA TYR A 238 -14.40 20.00 -27.15
C TYR A 238 -15.82 20.09 -26.57
N VAL A 239 -16.86 19.86 -27.38
CA VAL A 239 -18.26 19.79 -26.92
C VAL A 239 -18.41 18.70 -25.86
N VAL A 240 -17.95 17.48 -26.16
CA VAL A 240 -18.07 16.33 -25.26
C VAL A 240 -17.39 16.60 -23.92
N LYS A 241 -16.15 17.08 -23.95
CA LYS A 241 -15.40 17.45 -22.73
C LYS A 241 -16.09 18.56 -21.94
N SER A 242 -16.62 19.59 -22.61
CA SER A 242 -17.23 20.73 -21.93
C SER A 242 -18.57 20.39 -21.28
N VAL A 243 -19.43 19.65 -21.97
CA VAL A 243 -20.74 19.25 -21.44
C VAL A 243 -20.59 18.22 -20.31
N ALA A 244 -19.63 17.29 -20.41
CA ALA A 244 -19.44 16.24 -19.42
C ALA A 244 -19.14 16.76 -18.01
N ILE A 245 -18.49 17.93 -17.88
CA ILE A 245 -18.22 18.59 -16.60
C ILE A 245 -19.50 18.80 -15.78
N LYS A 246 -20.58 19.26 -16.43
CA LYS A 246 -21.89 19.49 -15.80
C LYS A 246 -22.50 18.20 -15.24
N HIS A 247 -22.17 17.07 -15.85
CA HIS A 247 -22.73 15.75 -15.51
C HIS A 247 -21.80 14.94 -14.61
N GLY A 248 -20.66 15.49 -14.16
CA GLY A 248 -19.69 14.75 -13.35
C GLY A 248 -19.06 13.58 -14.09
N ILE A 249 -18.86 13.70 -15.42
CA ILE A 249 -18.34 12.64 -16.28
C ILE A 249 -17.01 13.09 -16.89
N THR A 250 -16.06 12.16 -17.01
CA THR A 250 -14.78 12.39 -17.69
C THR A 250 -14.72 11.57 -18.99
N PRO A 251 -14.86 12.21 -20.16
CA PRO A 251 -14.71 11.56 -21.46
C PRO A 251 -13.23 11.38 -21.80
N CYS A 252 -12.89 10.22 -22.36
CA CYS A 252 -11.52 9.80 -22.64
C CYS A 252 -11.39 9.30 -24.09
N PHE A 253 -10.72 10.10 -24.91
CA PHE A 253 -10.41 9.83 -26.32
C PHE A 253 -9.05 9.14 -26.52
N MET A 254 -8.35 8.79 -25.45
CA MET A 254 -7.08 8.05 -25.50
C MET A 254 -7.28 6.72 -26.23
N ALA A 255 -6.39 6.33 -27.16
CA ALA A 255 -6.60 5.16 -28.02
C ALA A 255 -6.79 3.83 -27.26
N LYS A 256 -6.16 3.65 -26.10
CA LYS A 256 -6.25 2.46 -25.26
C LYS A 256 -6.29 2.85 -23.77
N PRO A 257 -7.47 3.19 -23.23
CA PRO A 257 -7.59 3.62 -21.83
C PRO A 257 -7.42 2.49 -20.82
N LYS A 258 -7.88 1.26 -21.15
CA LYS A 258 -7.79 0.09 -20.26
C LYS A 258 -7.15 -1.12 -20.97
N GLN A 259 -6.23 -1.78 -20.27
CA GLN A 259 -5.63 -3.04 -20.73
C GLN A 259 -6.68 -4.15 -20.78
N GLY A 260 -6.63 -5.01 -21.79
CA GLY A 260 -7.54 -6.15 -21.94
C GLY A 260 -8.95 -5.83 -22.48
N LEU A 261 -9.28 -4.56 -22.70
CA LEU A 261 -10.57 -4.11 -23.28
C LEU A 261 -10.37 -3.47 -24.66
N PRO A 262 -11.41 -3.34 -25.51
CA PRO A 262 -11.28 -2.64 -26.79
C PRO A 262 -10.77 -1.20 -26.64
N GLY A 263 -10.02 -0.73 -27.64
CA GLY A 263 -9.52 0.63 -27.71
C GLY A 263 -10.47 1.57 -28.45
N ASN A 264 -10.20 2.87 -28.41
CA ASN A 264 -10.97 3.92 -29.05
C ASN A 264 -10.52 4.16 -30.49
N SER A 265 -11.39 3.88 -31.46
CA SER A 265 -11.17 4.15 -32.88
C SER A 265 -11.50 5.60 -33.28
N GLY A 266 -10.86 6.07 -34.36
CA GLY A 266 -11.15 7.32 -35.04
C GLY A 266 -11.23 7.10 -36.55
N HIS A 267 -12.26 6.41 -37.03
CA HIS A 267 -12.36 6.07 -38.46
C HIS A 267 -12.62 7.32 -39.31
N MET A 268 -11.85 7.47 -40.39
CA MET A 268 -11.96 8.62 -41.30
C MET A 268 -12.38 8.15 -42.67
N HIS A 269 -13.49 8.69 -43.17
CA HIS A 269 -13.98 8.42 -44.51
C HIS A 269 -13.59 9.56 -45.43
N VAL A 270 -13.13 9.26 -46.65
CA VAL A 270 -12.81 10.27 -47.66
C VAL A 270 -13.34 9.86 -49.04
N SER A 271 -13.89 10.84 -49.75
CA SER A 271 -14.17 10.77 -51.19
C SER A 271 -13.75 12.05 -51.91
N LEU A 272 -13.39 11.94 -53.19
CA LEU A 272 -13.15 13.07 -54.06
C LEU A 272 -14.37 13.35 -54.93
N VAL A 273 -14.64 14.61 -55.21
CA VAL A 273 -15.76 15.06 -56.05
C VAL A 273 -15.28 16.10 -57.08
N ASP A 274 -15.98 16.21 -58.20
CA ASP A 274 -15.80 17.34 -59.12
C ASP A 274 -16.58 18.59 -58.64
N GLU A 275 -16.49 19.68 -59.41
CA GLU A 275 -17.21 20.94 -59.13
C GLU A 275 -18.75 20.78 -59.09
N SER A 276 -19.30 19.72 -59.70
CA SER A 276 -20.73 19.41 -59.66
C SER A 276 -21.13 18.58 -58.42
N GLY A 277 -20.16 18.13 -57.63
CA GLY A 277 -20.36 17.23 -56.49
C GLY A 277 -20.44 15.75 -56.89
N LYS A 278 -20.10 15.38 -58.13
CA LYS A 278 -20.10 13.99 -58.58
C LYS A 278 -18.87 13.28 -58.02
N ASN A 279 -19.08 12.10 -57.44
CA ASN A 279 -18.03 11.26 -56.87
C ASN A 279 -17.04 10.76 -57.94
N LEU A 280 -15.75 11.04 -57.74
CA LEU A 280 -14.67 10.74 -58.68
C LEU A 280 -14.07 9.34 -58.51
N PHE A 281 -14.35 8.65 -57.40
CA PHE A 281 -13.87 7.29 -57.17
C PHE A 281 -14.73 6.23 -57.86
N TYR A 282 -15.98 6.54 -58.21
CA TYR A 282 -16.85 5.63 -58.93
C TYR A 282 -16.64 5.70 -60.45
N ARG A 283 -16.60 4.54 -61.12
CA ARG A 283 -16.72 4.47 -62.59
C ARG A 283 -18.14 4.09 -62.99
N GLY A 284 -18.70 4.78 -64.00
CA GLY A 284 -20.07 4.56 -64.47
C GLY A 284 -20.35 3.17 -65.01
N GLU A 285 -19.34 2.53 -65.59
CA GLU A 285 -19.40 1.20 -66.19
C GLU A 285 -18.39 0.27 -65.50
N VAL A 286 -18.84 -0.93 -65.15
CA VAL A 286 -18.01 -1.97 -64.51
C VAL A 286 -16.84 -2.31 -65.43
N ASP A 287 -15.63 -2.31 -64.88
CA ASP A 287 -14.44 -2.74 -65.62
C ASP A 287 -14.54 -4.23 -65.98
N PRO A 288 -14.44 -4.63 -67.25
CA PRO A 288 -14.47 -6.03 -67.64
C PRO A 288 -13.19 -6.80 -67.24
N ASP A 289 -12.07 -6.10 -66.99
CA ASP A 289 -10.78 -6.71 -66.66
C ASP A 289 -10.06 -5.94 -65.53
N PRO A 290 -10.64 -5.87 -64.32
CA PRO A 290 -10.03 -5.15 -63.22
C PRO A 290 -8.84 -5.93 -62.65
N PRO A 291 -7.82 -5.26 -62.07
CA PRO A 291 -6.69 -5.95 -61.43
C PRO A 291 -7.13 -6.86 -60.28
N TYR A 292 -8.24 -6.51 -59.62
CA TYR A 292 -8.95 -7.35 -58.66
C TYR A 292 -10.47 -7.15 -58.82
N PRO A 293 -11.30 -8.20 -58.70
CA PRO A 293 -12.76 -8.08 -58.80
C PRO A 293 -13.37 -7.02 -57.85
N ASP A 294 -12.80 -6.86 -56.66
CA ASP A 294 -13.22 -5.92 -55.62
C ASP A 294 -13.15 -4.43 -56.02
N VAL A 295 -12.36 -4.10 -57.06
CA VAL A 295 -12.22 -2.73 -57.60
C VAL A 295 -12.85 -2.57 -58.99
N ALA A 296 -13.71 -3.49 -59.41
CA ALA A 296 -14.39 -3.45 -60.70
C ALA A 296 -15.25 -2.18 -60.89
N ASN A 297 -15.82 -1.64 -59.81
CA ASN A 297 -16.63 -0.40 -59.82
C ASN A 297 -15.83 0.87 -59.46
N LEU A 298 -14.53 0.74 -59.24
CA LEU A 298 -13.66 1.85 -58.87
C LEU A 298 -13.01 2.46 -60.11
N SER A 299 -13.03 3.78 -60.23
CA SER A 299 -12.34 4.53 -61.29
C SER A 299 -10.82 4.35 -61.19
N ASP A 300 -10.11 4.62 -62.28
CA ASP A 300 -8.64 4.57 -62.29
C ASP A 300 -8.05 5.53 -61.25
N MET A 301 -8.66 6.71 -61.09
CA MET A 301 -8.31 7.64 -60.02
C MET A 301 -8.50 7.00 -58.64
N GLY A 302 -9.64 6.36 -58.38
CA GLY A 302 -9.86 5.67 -57.11
C GLY A 302 -8.86 4.55 -56.84
N ARG A 303 -8.48 3.78 -57.86
CA ARG A 303 -7.47 2.71 -57.76
C ARG A 303 -6.10 3.26 -57.42
N HIS A 304 -5.67 4.31 -58.11
CA HIS A 304 -4.41 4.97 -57.82
C HIS A 304 -4.41 5.66 -56.45
N PHE A 305 -5.55 6.22 -56.04
CA PHE A 305 -5.71 6.79 -54.71
C PHE A 305 -5.55 5.72 -53.62
N LEU A 306 -6.21 4.57 -53.77
CA LEU A 306 -6.04 3.41 -52.90
C LEU A 306 -4.57 2.95 -52.85
N ALA A 307 -3.91 2.83 -54.00
CA ALA A 307 -2.51 2.46 -54.08
C ALA A 307 -1.60 3.46 -53.32
N GLY A 308 -1.85 4.75 -53.44
CA GLY A 308 -1.16 5.79 -52.70
C GLY A 308 -1.32 5.68 -51.18
N LEU A 309 -2.53 5.38 -50.71
CA LEU A 309 -2.78 5.11 -49.29
C LEU A 309 -2.01 3.88 -48.81
N LEU A 310 -2.04 2.78 -49.55
CA LEU A 310 -1.38 1.53 -49.17
C LEU A 310 0.15 1.67 -49.13
N GLU A 311 0.74 2.31 -50.14
CA GLU A 311 2.20 2.51 -50.20
C GLU A 311 2.68 3.50 -49.12
N GLY A 312 1.92 4.57 -48.89
CA GLY A 312 2.33 5.65 -48.00
C GLY A 312 2.02 5.43 -46.51
N LEU A 313 0.99 4.66 -46.18
CA LEU A 313 0.50 4.50 -44.80
C LEU A 313 1.61 4.15 -43.78
N PRO A 314 2.56 3.24 -44.08
CA PRO A 314 3.64 2.93 -43.14
C PRO A 314 4.58 4.10 -42.85
N ASP A 315 4.78 5.03 -43.79
CA ASP A 315 5.69 6.18 -43.66
C ASP A 315 5.05 7.35 -42.91
N VAL A 316 3.74 7.30 -42.61
CA VAL A 316 2.97 8.38 -41.97
C VAL A 316 2.29 7.95 -40.67
N MET A 317 2.66 6.78 -40.13
CA MET A 317 2.09 6.24 -38.90
C MET A 317 1.98 7.25 -37.74
N PRO A 318 2.96 8.14 -37.47
CA PRO A 318 2.83 9.13 -36.40
C PRO A 318 1.69 10.15 -36.59
N MET A 319 1.18 10.33 -37.81
CA MET A 319 0.04 11.23 -38.09
C MET A 319 -1.31 10.59 -37.74
N VAL A 320 -1.40 9.25 -37.80
CA VAL A 320 -2.63 8.48 -37.56
C VAL A 320 -2.63 7.80 -36.19
N ALA A 321 -1.46 7.49 -35.65
CA ALA A 321 -1.23 6.92 -34.32
C ALA A 321 -0.16 7.77 -33.59
N PRO A 322 -0.56 8.94 -33.04
CA PRO A 322 0.41 9.96 -32.64
C PRO A 322 1.04 9.78 -31.27
N THR A 323 0.53 8.88 -30.41
CA THR A 323 1.02 8.70 -29.04
C THR A 323 1.58 7.30 -28.83
N ILE A 324 2.37 7.11 -27.76
CA ILE A 324 2.80 5.77 -27.34
C ILE A 324 1.61 4.85 -27.09
N ASN A 325 0.52 5.41 -26.55
CA ASN A 325 -0.71 4.69 -26.26
C ASN A 325 -1.45 4.23 -27.53
N SER A 326 -1.36 4.98 -28.65
CA SER A 326 -2.00 4.62 -29.93
C SER A 326 -1.62 3.22 -30.41
N TYR A 327 -0.35 2.83 -30.26
CA TYR A 327 0.15 1.52 -30.71
C TYR A 327 -0.33 0.37 -29.82
N LYS A 328 -0.71 0.64 -28.56
CA LYS A 328 -1.31 -0.37 -27.65
C LYS A 328 -2.74 -0.78 -28.09
N ARG A 329 -3.38 -0.01 -28.99
CA ARG A 329 -4.63 -0.38 -29.68
C ARG A 329 -4.38 -1.32 -30.87
N LEU A 330 -3.24 -1.20 -31.55
CA LEU A 330 -2.90 -1.94 -32.78
C LEU A 330 -2.39 -3.35 -32.46
N VAL A 331 -3.26 -4.18 -31.89
CA VAL A 331 -2.98 -5.58 -31.54
C VAL A 331 -3.94 -6.53 -32.24
N GLU A 332 -3.47 -7.74 -32.53
CA GLU A 332 -4.29 -8.81 -33.12
C GLU A 332 -5.46 -9.17 -32.17
N ASN A 333 -6.60 -9.58 -32.74
CA ASN A 333 -7.82 -10.03 -32.05
C ASN A 333 -8.79 -8.97 -31.47
N PHE A 334 -8.59 -7.67 -31.74
CA PHE A 334 -9.51 -6.59 -31.31
C PHE A 334 -10.00 -5.70 -32.47
N TRP A 335 -10.16 -6.26 -33.68
CA TRP A 335 -10.66 -5.56 -34.89
C TRP A 335 -9.82 -4.36 -35.39
N ALA A 336 -8.68 -4.06 -34.74
CA ALA A 336 -7.75 -3.02 -35.14
C ALA A 336 -6.78 -3.52 -36.23
N PRO A 337 -6.55 -2.73 -37.30
CA PRO A 337 -5.68 -3.13 -38.39
C PRO A 337 -4.20 -3.09 -37.98
N VAL A 338 -3.47 -4.20 -38.22
CA VAL A 338 -2.03 -4.32 -37.89
C VAL A 338 -1.12 -4.43 -39.13
N THR A 339 -1.70 -4.51 -40.32
CA THR A 339 -1.01 -4.60 -41.62
C THR A 339 -1.55 -3.56 -42.59
N VAL A 340 -0.76 -3.26 -43.64
CA VAL A 340 -1.21 -2.54 -44.83
C VAL A 340 -2.13 -3.45 -45.64
N SER A 341 -3.42 -3.32 -45.40
CA SER A 341 -4.46 -4.18 -45.96
C SER A 341 -5.66 -3.40 -46.45
N TRP A 342 -6.37 -3.92 -47.45
CA TRP A 342 -7.62 -3.37 -47.92
C TRP A 342 -8.62 -4.46 -48.29
N GLY A 343 -9.89 -4.10 -48.43
CA GLY A 343 -10.92 -5.00 -48.95
C GLY A 343 -12.27 -4.31 -49.12
N LEU A 344 -13.10 -4.84 -50.02
CA LEU A 344 -14.46 -4.36 -50.23
C LEU A 344 -15.34 -4.74 -49.03
N GLU A 345 -15.86 -3.74 -48.32
CA GLU A 345 -16.63 -3.90 -47.07
C GLU A 345 -15.90 -4.62 -45.92
N HIS A 346 -14.58 -4.77 -46.00
CA HIS A 346 -13.81 -5.50 -44.99
C HIS A 346 -13.58 -4.69 -43.69
N ARG A 347 -14.34 -5.01 -42.64
CA ARG A 347 -14.32 -4.34 -41.32
C ARG A 347 -13.13 -4.70 -40.41
N ALA A 348 -12.11 -5.39 -40.91
CA ALA A 348 -10.84 -5.52 -40.19
C ALA A 348 -9.68 -4.84 -40.93
N ALA A 349 -9.81 -4.62 -42.25
CA ALA A 349 -8.72 -4.09 -43.06
C ALA A 349 -8.35 -2.66 -42.66
N SER A 350 -7.10 -2.27 -42.93
CA SER A 350 -6.61 -0.91 -42.65
C SER A 350 -7.34 0.15 -43.48
N ILE A 351 -7.67 -0.20 -44.73
CA ILE A 351 -8.46 0.62 -45.65
C ILE A 351 -9.67 -0.20 -46.10
N ARG A 352 -10.87 0.16 -45.64
CA ARG A 352 -12.10 -0.47 -46.13
C ARG A 352 -12.61 0.32 -47.33
N LEU A 353 -12.73 -0.36 -48.46
CA LEU A 353 -13.37 0.18 -49.65
C LEU A 353 -14.89 0.01 -49.52
N ILE A 354 -15.63 1.11 -49.68
CA ILE A 354 -17.09 1.10 -49.76
C ILE A 354 -17.47 1.59 -51.15
N ALA A 355 -17.99 0.70 -51.98
CA ALA A 355 -18.28 0.97 -53.40
C ALA A 355 -19.43 0.08 -53.88
N PRO A 356 -20.11 0.42 -54.99
CA PRO A 356 -21.10 -0.47 -55.59
C PRO A 356 -20.58 -1.90 -55.77
N THR A 357 -21.39 -2.93 -55.52
CA THR A 357 -22.85 -2.87 -55.29
C THR A 357 -23.28 -2.65 -53.83
N THR A 358 -22.36 -2.42 -52.89
CA THR A 358 -22.68 -2.35 -51.45
C THR A 358 -23.23 -0.99 -51.01
N CYS A 359 -23.01 0.06 -51.80
CA CYS A 359 -23.56 1.39 -51.61
C CYS A 359 -24.03 2.03 -52.93
N LYS A 360 -24.75 3.15 -52.82
CA LYS A 360 -25.06 4.00 -54.00
C LYS A 360 -23.77 4.60 -54.59
N PRO A 361 -23.68 4.83 -55.92
CA PRO A 361 -22.48 5.38 -56.57
C PRO A 361 -21.89 6.64 -55.90
N GLY A 362 -22.73 7.59 -55.51
CA GLY A 362 -22.28 8.83 -54.86
C GLY A 362 -21.66 8.64 -53.47
N ALA A 363 -21.87 7.48 -52.83
CA ALA A 363 -21.34 7.15 -51.50
C ALA A 363 -20.02 6.36 -51.55
N THR A 364 -19.42 6.20 -52.73
CA THR A 364 -18.15 5.50 -52.93
C THR A 364 -17.03 6.21 -52.17
N ARG A 365 -16.35 5.53 -51.25
CA ARG A 365 -15.36 6.14 -50.37
C ARG A 365 -14.37 5.13 -49.80
N PHE A 366 -13.26 5.64 -49.30
CA PHE A 366 -12.33 4.88 -48.46
C PHE A 366 -12.59 5.22 -47.01
N GLU A 367 -12.71 4.20 -46.17
CA GLU A 367 -12.68 4.31 -44.72
C GLU A 367 -11.27 3.90 -44.25
N VAL A 368 -10.54 4.84 -43.67
CA VAL A 368 -9.19 4.65 -43.12
C VAL A 368 -9.33 4.40 -41.62
N ARG A 369 -8.94 3.20 -41.18
CA ARG A 369 -9.35 2.63 -39.88
C ARG A 369 -8.24 2.53 -38.84
N VAL A 370 -7.02 2.79 -39.30
CA VAL A 370 -5.82 2.89 -38.45
C VAL A 370 -5.94 3.99 -37.39
N PRO A 371 -6.46 5.20 -37.69
CA PRO A 371 -6.42 6.28 -36.72
C PRO A 371 -7.18 5.98 -35.42
N GLY A 372 -6.61 6.43 -34.30
CA GLY A 372 -7.28 6.41 -33.00
C GLY A 372 -8.08 7.68 -32.74
N ALA A 373 -8.96 7.63 -31.75
CA ALA A 373 -9.73 8.81 -31.34
C ALA A 373 -8.87 9.94 -30.75
N ASP A 374 -7.61 9.64 -30.42
CA ASP A 374 -6.58 10.56 -29.93
C ASP A 374 -5.93 11.37 -31.07
N ALA A 375 -6.07 10.95 -32.33
CA ALA A 375 -5.44 11.62 -33.47
C ALA A 375 -5.99 13.02 -33.76
N ASN A 376 -5.13 13.90 -34.26
CA ASN A 376 -5.50 15.22 -34.75
C ASN A 376 -6.18 15.07 -36.13
N PRO A 377 -7.49 15.32 -36.25
CA PRO A 377 -8.24 15.00 -37.47
C PRO A 377 -7.77 15.80 -38.69
N TYR A 378 -7.24 17.01 -38.51
CA TYR A 378 -6.68 17.78 -39.62
C TYR A 378 -5.49 17.07 -40.25
N TYR A 379 -4.57 16.58 -39.41
CA TYR A 379 -3.39 15.85 -39.85
C TYR A 379 -3.74 14.51 -40.49
N VAL A 380 -4.71 13.79 -39.94
CA VAL A 380 -5.19 12.54 -40.54
C VAL A 380 -5.80 12.80 -41.92
N LEU A 381 -6.72 13.75 -42.04
CA LEU A 381 -7.37 14.07 -43.32
C LEU A 381 -6.39 14.64 -44.35
N ALA A 382 -5.45 15.48 -43.93
CA ALA A 382 -4.36 15.97 -44.79
C ALA A 382 -3.50 14.80 -45.29
N THR A 383 -3.22 13.81 -44.44
CA THR A 383 -2.46 12.60 -44.79
C THR A 383 -3.19 11.74 -45.81
N ILE A 384 -4.48 11.48 -45.61
CA ILE A 384 -5.27 10.67 -46.54
C ILE A 384 -5.29 11.34 -47.92
N LEU A 385 -5.52 12.65 -47.98
CA LEU A 385 -5.48 13.40 -49.22
C LEU A 385 -4.10 13.37 -49.88
N ALA A 386 -3.04 13.66 -49.12
CA ALA A 386 -1.69 13.79 -49.66
C ALA A 386 -1.16 12.46 -50.21
N LEU A 387 -1.36 11.36 -49.47
CA LEU A 387 -0.96 10.02 -49.91
C LEU A 387 -1.77 9.52 -51.10
N GLY A 388 -3.10 9.65 -51.05
CA GLY A 388 -3.94 9.22 -52.15
C GLY A 388 -3.67 10.03 -53.42
N TRP A 389 -3.46 11.33 -53.29
CA TRP A 389 -3.11 12.19 -54.43
C TRP A 389 -1.75 11.85 -55.03
N ARG A 390 -0.73 11.59 -54.21
CA ARG A 390 0.56 11.08 -54.69
C ARG A 390 0.37 9.81 -55.53
N GLY A 391 -0.52 8.91 -55.09
CA GLY A 391 -0.86 7.71 -55.84
C GLY A 391 -1.46 8.01 -57.22
N VAL A 392 -2.38 8.98 -57.29
CA VAL A 392 -2.98 9.47 -58.53
C VAL A 392 -1.93 10.10 -59.46
N GLU A 393 -1.06 10.95 -58.93
CA GLU A 393 -0.02 11.64 -59.72
C GLU A 393 1.01 10.65 -60.29
N LYS A 394 1.44 9.69 -59.48
CA LYS A 394 2.42 8.66 -59.87
C LYS A 394 1.80 7.46 -60.59
N LYS A 395 0.47 7.39 -60.69
CA LYS A 395 -0.29 6.28 -61.28
C LYS A 395 0.10 4.92 -60.68
N LEU A 396 0.19 4.85 -59.35
CA LEU A 396 0.67 3.66 -58.65
C LEU A 396 -0.27 2.46 -58.84
N ALA A 397 0.31 1.28 -58.97
CA ALA A 397 -0.42 0.02 -58.94
C ALA A 397 -0.73 -0.39 -57.50
N ILE A 398 -1.86 -1.07 -57.27
CA ILE A 398 -2.23 -1.58 -55.96
C ILE A 398 -1.18 -2.63 -55.53
N PRO A 399 -0.48 -2.44 -54.40
CA PRO A 399 0.70 -3.23 -54.07
C PRO A 399 0.40 -4.63 -53.50
N CYS A 400 -0.83 -4.87 -53.02
CA CYS A 400 -1.24 -6.14 -52.42
C CYS A 400 -2.68 -6.51 -52.81
N PRO A 401 -3.03 -7.82 -52.86
CA PRO A 401 -4.40 -8.27 -53.09
C PRO A 401 -5.35 -7.84 -51.95
N PRO A 402 -6.68 -7.75 -52.22
CA PRO A 402 -7.66 -7.49 -51.18
C PRO A 402 -7.79 -8.67 -50.22
N LEU A 403 -8.16 -8.39 -48.97
CA LEU A 403 -8.63 -9.39 -48.02
C LEU A 403 -10.03 -9.87 -48.40
N GLY A 404 -10.17 -11.19 -48.53
CA GLY A 404 -11.43 -11.86 -48.83
C GLY A 404 -12.39 -11.88 -47.65
N LYS A 405 -13.66 -12.22 -47.92
CA LYS A 405 -14.66 -12.40 -46.84
C LYS A 405 -14.26 -13.57 -45.94
N GLY A 406 -14.18 -13.31 -44.64
CA GLY A 406 -13.81 -14.32 -43.63
C GLY A 406 -12.31 -14.54 -43.48
N GLU A 407 -11.49 -13.73 -44.15
CA GLU A 407 -10.04 -13.71 -43.93
C GLU A 407 -9.67 -12.77 -42.79
N ASP A 408 -8.70 -13.19 -41.98
CA ASP A 408 -8.23 -12.42 -40.83
C ASP A 408 -7.02 -11.56 -41.20
N VAL A 409 -7.00 -10.32 -40.68
CA VAL A 409 -5.84 -9.43 -40.80
C VAL A 409 -4.66 -10.02 -40.03
N GLY A 410 -3.49 -10.06 -40.67
CA GLY A 410 -2.29 -10.72 -40.14
C GLY A 410 -2.32 -12.26 -40.26
N GLY A 411 -3.36 -12.84 -40.85
CA GLY A 411 -3.43 -14.27 -41.16
C GLY A 411 -2.55 -14.65 -42.37
N SER A 412 -2.51 -15.94 -42.70
CA SER A 412 -1.67 -16.45 -43.81
C SER A 412 -2.08 -15.95 -45.20
N SER A 413 -3.30 -15.45 -45.37
CA SER A 413 -3.79 -14.83 -46.61
C SER A 413 -3.50 -13.33 -46.70
N ASP A 414 -3.11 -12.69 -45.60
CA ASP A 414 -2.77 -11.27 -45.57
C ASP A 414 -1.34 -11.04 -46.09
N MET A 415 -1.25 -10.58 -47.34
CA MET A 415 0.02 -10.26 -48.00
C MET A 415 0.52 -8.83 -47.69
N GLY A 416 -0.19 -8.10 -46.83
CA GLY A 416 0.16 -6.74 -46.42
C GLY A 416 1.40 -6.68 -45.54
N VAL A 417 2.23 -5.66 -45.73
CA VAL A 417 3.35 -5.41 -44.82
C VAL A 417 2.82 -5.00 -43.45
N ARG A 418 3.47 -5.46 -42.38
CA ARG A 418 3.08 -5.09 -41.02
C ARG A 418 3.31 -3.60 -40.77
N LEU A 419 2.36 -2.95 -40.11
CA LEU A 419 2.51 -1.58 -39.63
C LEU A 419 3.43 -1.52 -38.41
N ALA A 420 4.04 -0.35 -38.19
CA ALA A 420 4.97 -0.14 -37.09
C ALA A 420 4.34 -0.51 -35.73
N LYS A 421 5.11 -1.20 -34.87
CA LYS A 421 4.61 -1.73 -33.60
C LYS A 421 4.65 -0.73 -32.45
N ASN A 422 5.38 0.37 -32.61
CA ASN A 422 5.54 1.42 -31.61
C ASN A 422 5.85 2.77 -32.29
N LEU A 423 5.75 3.84 -31.52
CA LEU A 423 5.98 5.21 -32.02
C LEU A 423 7.43 5.43 -32.47
N ARG A 424 8.42 4.73 -31.90
CA ARG A 424 9.83 4.89 -32.28
C ARG A 424 10.06 4.46 -33.72
N GLU A 425 9.70 3.23 -34.05
CA GLU A 425 9.79 2.68 -35.41
C GLU A 425 9.01 3.56 -36.41
N ALA A 426 7.82 4.00 -36.03
CA ALA A 426 6.99 4.87 -36.84
C ALA A 426 7.65 6.24 -37.08
N ASN A 427 8.23 6.86 -36.05
CA ASN A 427 8.86 8.16 -36.13
C ASN A 427 10.18 8.12 -36.89
N ASP A 428 11.00 7.08 -36.69
CA ASP A 428 12.23 6.86 -37.45
C ASP A 428 11.93 6.72 -38.94
N ARG A 429 10.87 5.98 -39.28
CA ARG A 429 10.42 5.82 -40.67
C ARG A 429 9.86 7.11 -41.27
N PHE A 430 9.10 7.87 -40.48
CA PHE A 430 8.57 9.18 -40.86
C PHE A 430 9.69 10.19 -41.12
N MET A 431 10.71 10.20 -40.25
CA MET A 431 11.85 11.12 -40.29
C MET A 431 12.96 10.71 -41.27
N ARG A 432 12.98 9.47 -41.75
CA ARG A 432 14.03 8.99 -42.65
C ARG A 432 14.18 9.89 -43.89
N GLU A 433 15.42 10.08 -44.33
CA GLU A 433 15.69 10.70 -45.63
C GLU A 433 14.93 9.96 -46.75
N GLY A 434 14.25 10.71 -47.61
CA GLY A 434 13.43 10.15 -48.70
C GLY A 434 12.16 9.41 -48.23
N SER A 435 11.70 9.58 -46.99
CA SER A 435 10.38 9.07 -46.58
C SER A 435 9.26 9.69 -47.42
N ILE A 436 8.17 8.95 -47.62
CA ILE A 436 6.98 9.45 -48.32
C ILE A 436 6.39 10.66 -47.56
N ALA A 437 6.52 10.70 -46.23
CA ALA A 437 6.11 11.85 -45.44
C ALA A 437 6.83 13.15 -45.87
N ARG A 438 8.16 13.11 -46.08
CA ARG A 438 8.92 14.26 -46.59
C ARG A 438 8.50 14.63 -48.01
N GLU A 439 8.22 13.65 -48.85
CA GLU A 439 7.74 13.88 -50.21
C GLU A 439 6.42 14.68 -50.22
N VAL A 440 5.46 14.34 -49.35
CA VAL A 440 4.11 14.90 -49.42
C VAL A 440 3.86 16.11 -48.52
N PHE A 441 4.65 16.27 -47.45
CA PHE A 441 4.52 17.38 -46.48
C PHE A 441 5.72 18.32 -46.43
N GLY A 442 6.86 17.93 -46.99
CA GLY A 442 8.10 18.70 -46.95
C GLY A 442 8.89 18.53 -45.63
N ASP A 443 10.18 18.85 -45.71
CA ASP A 443 11.11 18.66 -44.60
C ASP A 443 10.76 19.51 -43.37
N GLU A 444 10.31 20.75 -43.56
CA GLU A 444 10.00 21.64 -42.43
C GLU A 444 8.94 21.05 -41.50
N PHE A 445 7.85 20.52 -42.07
CA PHE A 445 6.80 19.88 -41.30
C PHE A 445 7.29 18.59 -40.66
N VAL A 446 8.00 17.73 -41.42
CA VAL A 446 8.50 16.45 -40.91
C VAL A 446 9.45 16.66 -39.75
N GLU A 447 10.43 17.57 -39.88
CA GLU A 447 11.36 17.91 -38.80
C GLU A 447 10.63 18.42 -37.56
N HIS A 448 9.63 19.29 -37.74
CA HIS A 448 8.88 19.83 -36.62
C HIS A 448 8.03 18.76 -35.94
N PHE A 449 7.13 18.10 -36.68
CA PHE A 449 6.19 17.13 -36.12
C PHE A 449 6.90 15.90 -35.59
N GLY A 450 7.88 15.35 -36.33
CA GLY A 450 8.67 14.22 -35.85
C GLY A 450 9.54 14.57 -34.63
N GLY A 451 9.98 15.84 -34.51
CA GLY A 451 10.61 16.37 -33.31
C GLY A 451 9.70 16.36 -32.08
N THR A 452 8.41 16.73 -32.23
CA THR A 452 7.45 16.64 -31.12
C THR A 452 7.20 15.19 -30.70
N ARG A 453 7.17 14.24 -31.65
CA ARG A 453 7.06 12.80 -31.36
C ARG A 453 8.34 12.25 -30.72
N GLY A 454 9.50 12.79 -31.09
CA GLY A 454 10.77 12.54 -30.41
C GLY A 454 10.75 12.96 -28.94
N HIS A 455 10.12 14.09 -28.62
CA HIS A 455 9.90 14.51 -27.23
C HIS A 455 8.97 13.57 -26.46
N GLU A 456 7.85 13.15 -27.05
CA GLU A 456 6.95 12.12 -26.46
C GLU A 456 7.71 10.81 -26.17
N LEU A 457 8.53 10.36 -27.12
CA LEU A 457 9.38 9.17 -26.95
C LEU A 457 10.35 9.33 -25.79
N ARG A 458 11.02 10.49 -25.69
CA ARG A 458 11.93 10.78 -24.59
C ARG A 458 11.20 10.75 -23.24
N LEU A 459 10.03 11.40 -23.14
CA LEU A 459 9.22 11.39 -21.92
C LEU A 459 8.80 9.97 -21.53
N TRP A 460 8.48 9.12 -22.51
CA TRP A 460 8.15 7.72 -22.28
C TRP A 460 9.36 6.90 -21.82
N ASP A 461 10.54 7.09 -22.44
CA ASP A 461 11.76 6.38 -22.04
C ASP A 461 12.23 6.79 -20.63
N GLU A 462 11.92 8.02 -20.21
CA GLU A 462 12.21 8.54 -18.86
C GLU A 462 11.16 8.11 -17.82
N ALA A 463 9.96 7.69 -18.25
CA ALA A 463 8.87 7.37 -17.36
C ALA A 463 9.01 5.95 -16.79
N VAL A 464 8.99 5.83 -15.47
CA VAL A 464 8.82 4.54 -14.79
C VAL A 464 7.33 4.27 -14.61
N THR A 465 6.79 3.34 -15.38
CA THR A 465 5.35 3.05 -15.36
C THR A 465 4.95 2.12 -14.23
N ASP A 466 3.70 2.21 -13.78
CA ASP A 466 3.11 1.24 -12.86
C ASP A 466 3.27 -0.21 -13.31
N TRP A 467 3.25 -0.48 -14.62
CA TRP A 467 3.45 -1.82 -15.15
C TRP A 467 4.89 -2.27 -14.99
N GLU A 468 5.86 -1.39 -15.26
CA GLU A 468 7.27 -1.65 -14.99
C GLU A 468 7.47 -1.87 -13.49
N MET A 469 6.92 -1.04 -12.63
CA MET A 469 6.99 -1.28 -11.18
C MET A 469 6.34 -2.63 -10.82
N LYS A 470 5.06 -2.87 -11.18
CA LYS A 470 4.36 -4.13 -10.86
C LYS A 470 5.02 -5.37 -11.45
N ARG A 471 5.75 -5.25 -12.56
CA ARG A 471 6.40 -6.38 -13.23
C ARG A 471 7.84 -6.55 -12.78
N TYR A 472 8.60 -5.47 -12.74
CA TYR A 472 10.05 -5.42 -12.64
C TYR A 472 10.56 -5.10 -11.25
N ILE A 473 9.77 -4.44 -10.40
CA ILE A 473 10.20 -4.18 -9.03
C ILE A 473 10.50 -5.49 -8.27
N GLU A 474 9.87 -6.59 -8.69
CA GLU A 474 10.14 -7.95 -8.20
C GLU A 474 11.01 -8.79 -9.16
N THR A 475 11.31 -8.35 -10.40
CA THR A 475 11.96 -9.21 -11.43
C THR A 475 13.15 -8.65 -12.20
N THR A 476 13.42 -7.33 -12.23
CA THR A 476 14.62 -6.74 -12.88
C THR A 476 15.41 -5.82 -11.96
N GLY A 477 15.38 -6.06 -10.65
CA GLY A 477 16.46 -5.62 -9.80
C GLY A 477 17.77 -6.20 -10.33
N GLY A 478 18.61 -5.35 -10.94
CA GLY A 478 20.04 -5.58 -10.86
C GLY A 478 20.34 -5.55 -9.38
N ILE A 479 20.79 -6.68 -8.87
CA ILE A 479 20.67 -7.02 -7.46
C ILE A 479 21.11 -5.87 -6.56
N THR A 480 20.15 -5.30 -5.87
CA THR A 480 20.29 -4.21 -4.91
C THR A 480 20.03 -4.77 -3.52
N LEU A 481 20.45 -4.05 -2.49
CA LEU A 481 20.08 -4.36 -1.11
C LEU A 481 18.55 -4.55 -0.91
N ALA A 482 17.73 -3.96 -1.80
CA ALA A 482 16.27 -4.07 -1.77
C ALA A 482 15.71 -5.38 -2.36
N ASP A 483 16.50 -6.14 -3.14
CA ASP A 483 16.11 -7.41 -3.77
C ASP A 483 16.20 -8.62 -2.81
N GLY A 484 16.53 -8.35 -1.55
CA GLY A 484 16.78 -9.36 -0.54
C GLY A 484 18.24 -9.84 -0.57
N LEU A 485 18.84 -9.90 0.61
CA LEU A 485 20.22 -10.34 0.79
C LEU A 485 20.57 -11.68 0.09
N PRO A 486 19.67 -12.69 0.03
CA PRO A 486 19.97 -13.95 -0.64
C PRO A 486 20.17 -13.81 -2.15
N ALA A 487 19.32 -13.02 -2.80
CA ALA A 487 19.46 -12.73 -4.22
C ALA A 487 20.82 -12.06 -4.46
N VAL A 488 21.14 -11.03 -3.66
CA VAL A 488 22.41 -10.30 -3.75
C VAL A 488 23.62 -11.22 -3.69
N ILE A 489 23.57 -12.18 -2.78
CA ILE A 489 24.62 -13.16 -2.59
C ILE A 489 24.69 -14.16 -3.74
N ASP A 490 23.57 -14.69 -4.23
CA ASP A 490 23.57 -15.64 -5.34
C ASP A 490 24.22 -15.07 -6.59
N HIS A 491 24.04 -13.77 -6.82
CA HIS A 491 24.65 -13.10 -7.95
C HIS A 491 26.13 -12.77 -7.72
N ALA A 492 26.53 -12.42 -6.50
CA ALA A 492 27.95 -12.34 -6.13
C ALA A 492 28.68 -13.68 -6.35
N VAL A 493 28.05 -14.80 -5.97
CA VAL A 493 28.57 -16.16 -6.22
C VAL A 493 28.66 -16.45 -7.72
N LEU A 494 27.61 -16.15 -8.49
CA LEU A 494 27.61 -16.31 -9.96
C LEU A 494 28.73 -15.52 -10.65
N GLN A 495 29.02 -14.29 -10.19
CA GLN A 495 30.13 -13.50 -10.73
C GLN A 495 31.50 -14.08 -10.33
N LEU A 496 31.64 -14.63 -9.13
CA LEU A 496 32.87 -15.32 -8.72
C LEU A 496 33.07 -16.65 -9.50
N ASP A 497 31.99 -17.34 -9.84
CA ASP A 497 32.07 -18.55 -10.66
C ASP A 497 32.40 -18.24 -12.14
N SER A 498 31.93 -17.11 -12.68
CA SER A 498 32.31 -16.67 -14.03
C SER A 498 33.81 -16.33 -14.15
N VAL A 499 34.42 -15.80 -13.08
CA VAL A 499 35.87 -15.62 -12.98
C VAL A 499 36.60 -16.98 -13.06
N LYS A 500 36.05 -18.04 -12.45
CA LYS A 500 36.62 -19.40 -12.52
C LYS A 500 36.52 -19.98 -13.93
N GLU A 501 35.43 -19.74 -14.64
CA GLU A 501 35.25 -20.17 -16.03
C GLU A 501 36.22 -19.46 -16.98
N ALA A 502 36.41 -18.15 -16.83
CA ALA A 502 37.36 -17.36 -17.63
C ALA A 502 38.82 -17.87 -17.49
N ARG A 503 39.19 -18.44 -16.34
CA ARG A 503 40.51 -19.08 -16.14
C ARG A 503 40.70 -20.33 -16.99
N ALA A 504 39.65 -21.12 -17.23
CA ALA A 504 39.77 -22.37 -17.99
C ALA A 504 40.28 -22.12 -19.43
N GLU A 505 40.05 -20.92 -19.96
CA GLU A 505 40.54 -20.48 -21.27
C GLU A 505 42.03 -20.08 -21.25
N ILE A 506 42.62 -19.83 -20.07
CA ILE A 506 44.02 -19.40 -19.87
C ILE A 506 44.85 -20.60 -19.39
N SER A 507 45.28 -21.46 -20.33
CA SER A 507 46.05 -22.67 -19.97
C SER A 507 47.50 -22.35 -19.49
N GLY A 508 47.79 -22.66 -18.22
CA GLY A 508 49.14 -22.65 -17.63
C GLY A 508 49.54 -21.38 -16.84
N ALA A 509 48.66 -20.86 -15.98
CA ALA A 509 48.78 -19.57 -15.30
C ALA A 509 49.88 -19.45 -14.22
N ALA A 510 50.41 -18.22 -14.05
CA ALA A 510 51.36 -17.77 -13.02
C ALA A 510 50.76 -17.75 -11.58
N GLU A 511 51.59 -17.71 -10.53
CA GLU A 511 51.20 -17.80 -9.10
C GLU A 511 50.05 -16.87 -8.65
N PRO A 512 49.95 -15.58 -9.03
CA PRO A 512 48.88 -14.69 -8.57
C PRO A 512 47.48 -15.12 -9.01
N LEU A 513 47.38 -15.68 -10.23
CA LEU A 513 46.14 -16.21 -10.77
C LEU A 513 45.64 -17.43 -9.99
N ALA A 514 46.54 -18.17 -9.34
CA ALA A 514 46.15 -19.25 -8.44
C ALA A 514 45.63 -18.71 -7.08
N GLY A 515 46.28 -17.67 -6.55
CA GLY A 515 45.86 -17.02 -5.29
C GLY A 515 44.48 -16.39 -5.36
N ILE A 516 44.13 -15.78 -6.50
CA ILE A 516 42.81 -15.20 -6.74
C ILE A 516 41.69 -16.25 -6.73
N MET A 517 41.96 -17.48 -7.18
CA MET A 517 40.95 -18.54 -7.18
C MET A 517 40.68 -19.08 -5.78
N ASP A 518 41.75 -19.31 -5.00
CA ASP A 518 41.63 -19.73 -3.59
C ASP A 518 40.89 -18.66 -2.76
N GLU A 519 41.11 -17.38 -3.07
CA GLU A 519 40.39 -16.28 -2.42
C GLU A 519 38.93 -16.19 -2.86
N ALA A 520 38.63 -16.40 -4.14
CA ALA A 520 37.27 -16.46 -4.67
C ALA A 520 36.45 -17.63 -4.06
N ASP A 521 37.04 -18.82 -3.93
CA ASP A 521 36.39 -19.96 -3.28
C ASP A 521 36.07 -19.69 -1.80
N ARG A 522 36.97 -19.00 -1.10
CA ARG A 522 36.75 -18.59 0.30
C ARG A 522 35.67 -17.52 0.44
N LEU A 523 35.57 -16.60 -0.52
CA LEU A 523 34.51 -15.59 -0.60
C LEU A 523 33.14 -16.22 -0.89
N VAL A 524 33.05 -17.18 -1.82
CA VAL A 524 31.81 -17.96 -2.05
C VAL A 524 31.38 -18.65 -0.76
N ALA A 525 32.31 -19.32 -0.05
CA ALA A 525 32.00 -19.96 1.21
C ALA A 525 31.58 -18.97 2.32
N ALA A 526 32.11 -17.75 2.32
CA ALA A 526 31.71 -16.70 3.26
C ALA A 526 30.32 -16.14 2.93
N LEU A 527 30.05 -15.90 1.65
CA LEU A 527 28.77 -15.43 1.13
C LEU A 527 27.65 -16.47 1.36
N ASP A 528 27.89 -17.75 1.05
CA ASP A 528 26.93 -18.84 1.31
C ASP A 528 26.53 -18.93 2.78
N ARG A 529 27.49 -18.76 3.71
CA ARG A 529 27.22 -18.74 5.16
C ARG A 529 26.33 -17.58 5.61
N VAL A 530 26.28 -16.50 4.84
CA VAL A 530 25.49 -15.30 5.08
C VAL A 530 24.13 -15.39 4.37
N ARG A 531 24.06 -16.01 3.19
CA ARG A 531 22.83 -16.24 2.41
C ARG A 531 21.77 -16.98 3.21
N ASP A 532 22.19 -18.02 3.92
CA ASP A 532 21.29 -18.89 4.69
C ASP A 532 20.75 -18.20 5.96
N ARG A 533 20.92 -16.88 6.11
CA ARG A 533 20.50 -16.06 7.25
C ARG A 533 19.43 -15.02 6.88
N GLU A 534 18.45 -15.43 6.05
CA GLU A 534 17.43 -14.64 5.34
C GLU A 534 16.68 -13.57 6.16
N ALA A 535 16.56 -13.75 7.47
CA ALA A 535 15.64 -12.97 8.28
C ALA A 535 16.34 -11.93 9.16
N LEU A 536 17.58 -11.60 8.82
CA LEU A 536 18.36 -10.55 9.45
C LEU A 536 18.67 -9.43 8.45
N HIS A 537 17.86 -8.37 8.44
CA HIS A 537 18.12 -7.22 7.57
C HIS A 537 19.39 -6.51 8.05
N THR A 538 20.40 -6.41 7.21
CA THR A 538 21.61 -5.64 7.51
C THR A 538 22.05 -4.91 6.24
N ASP A 539 21.88 -3.59 6.23
CA ASP A 539 22.27 -2.73 5.09
C ASP A 539 23.77 -2.87 4.76
N ASP A 540 24.59 -3.30 5.73
CA ASP A 540 26.05 -3.43 5.61
C ASP A 540 26.46 -4.67 4.77
N VAL A 541 25.75 -5.79 4.89
CA VAL A 541 26.18 -7.06 4.27
C VAL A 541 25.89 -7.09 2.78
N GLY A 542 24.74 -6.58 2.33
CA GLY A 542 24.50 -6.50 0.89
C GLY A 542 25.30 -5.39 0.20
N ALA A 543 25.74 -4.35 0.92
CA ALA A 543 26.73 -3.40 0.40
C ALA A 543 28.08 -4.10 0.16
N LYS A 544 28.54 -4.91 1.12
CA LYS A 544 29.76 -5.72 0.99
C LYS A 544 29.66 -6.76 -0.12
N ALA A 545 28.52 -7.44 -0.28
CA ALA A 545 28.29 -8.38 -1.37
C ALA A 545 28.28 -7.67 -2.74
N LEU A 546 27.80 -6.43 -2.81
CA LEU A 546 27.89 -5.58 -4.00
C LEU A 546 29.34 -5.20 -4.33
N ASP A 547 30.18 -4.92 -3.32
CA ASP A 547 31.61 -4.68 -3.49
C ASP A 547 32.31 -5.94 -4.07
N VAL A 548 31.95 -7.14 -3.59
CA VAL A 548 32.44 -8.41 -4.17
C VAL A 548 32.06 -8.54 -5.65
N MET A 549 30.82 -8.20 -6.01
CA MET A 549 30.37 -8.25 -7.41
C MET A 549 31.16 -7.30 -8.30
N GLN A 550 31.38 -6.06 -7.86
CA GLN A 550 32.14 -5.08 -8.62
C GLN A 550 33.58 -5.53 -8.84
N LEU A 551 34.23 -6.03 -7.79
CA LEU A 551 35.59 -6.57 -7.86
C LEU A 551 35.67 -7.79 -8.79
N ALA A 552 34.70 -8.72 -8.73
CA ALA A 552 34.66 -9.90 -9.59
C ALA A 552 34.50 -9.56 -11.08
N VAL A 553 33.65 -8.57 -11.42
CA VAL A 553 33.46 -8.12 -12.81
C VAL A 553 34.70 -7.43 -13.36
N LEU A 554 35.34 -6.58 -12.55
CA LEU A 554 36.62 -5.93 -12.89
C LEU A 554 37.72 -6.96 -13.12
N LEU A 555 37.76 -8.00 -12.29
CA LEU A 555 38.73 -9.09 -12.38
C LEU A 555 38.51 -9.95 -13.64
N ALA A 556 37.27 -10.38 -13.92
CA ALA A 556 36.92 -11.14 -15.13
C ALA A 556 37.24 -10.35 -16.41
N SER A 557 36.93 -9.06 -16.43
CA SER A 557 37.23 -8.17 -17.57
C SER A 557 38.74 -8.04 -17.78
N SER A 558 39.51 -7.89 -16.70
CA SER A 558 40.97 -7.80 -16.76
C SER A 558 41.60 -9.10 -17.26
N MET A 559 41.08 -10.26 -16.85
CA MET A 559 41.51 -11.58 -17.34
C MET A 559 41.17 -11.80 -18.82
N MET A 560 40.00 -11.34 -19.29
CA MET A 560 39.62 -11.41 -20.70
C MET A 560 40.48 -10.51 -21.59
N VAL A 561 40.85 -9.31 -21.12
CA VAL A 561 41.77 -8.43 -21.83
C VAL A 561 43.15 -9.08 -21.95
N MET A 562 43.67 -9.70 -20.88
CA MET A 562 44.92 -10.45 -20.92
C MET A 562 44.85 -11.67 -21.87
N ALA A 563 43.70 -12.35 -21.95
CA ALA A 563 43.48 -13.44 -22.89
C ALA A 563 43.42 -12.94 -24.35
N ALA A 564 42.85 -11.76 -24.60
CA ALA A 564 42.77 -11.16 -25.93
C ALA A 564 44.14 -10.66 -26.46
N ASP A 565 44.99 -10.14 -25.57
CA ASP A 565 46.33 -9.62 -25.90
C ASP A 565 47.35 -10.73 -26.25
N SER A 566 47.04 -11.99 -25.90
CA SER A 566 47.82 -13.16 -26.33
C SER A 566 47.88 -13.36 -27.86
N ARG A 567 47.02 -12.64 -28.62
CA ARG A 567 47.10 -12.60 -30.08
C ARG A 567 48.20 -11.68 -30.61
N HIS A 568 48.69 -10.71 -29.83
CA HIS A 568 49.76 -9.77 -30.20
C HIS A 568 50.83 -9.66 -29.08
N GLN A 569 51.80 -10.59 -29.09
CA GLN A 569 53.15 -10.50 -28.50
C GLN A 569 53.44 -10.87 -27.02
N VAL A 570 52.50 -11.22 -26.15
CA VAL A 570 52.86 -11.80 -24.82
C VAL A 570 52.07 -13.06 -24.51
N HIS A 571 52.77 -14.17 -24.27
CA HIS A 571 52.16 -15.44 -23.89
C HIS A 571 51.86 -15.44 -22.37
N PRO A 572 50.67 -15.88 -21.89
CA PRO A 572 50.30 -15.87 -20.46
C PRO A 572 51.25 -16.59 -19.48
N LYS A 573 52.22 -17.35 -20.00
CA LYS A 573 53.25 -18.06 -19.23
C LYS A 573 54.45 -17.19 -18.85
N GLU A 574 54.50 -15.92 -19.26
CA GLU A 574 55.66 -15.05 -19.08
C GLU A 574 55.46 -13.86 -18.12
N LEU A 575 54.29 -13.71 -17.50
CA LEU A 575 54.02 -12.69 -16.47
C LEU A 575 54.96 -12.87 -15.27
N ARG A 576 55.83 -11.88 -15.02
CA ARG A 576 56.78 -11.88 -13.90
C ARG A 576 56.48 -10.74 -12.92
N GLN A 577 56.94 -10.91 -11.68
CA GLN A 577 56.96 -9.86 -10.67
C GLN A 577 57.67 -8.61 -11.24
N GLY A 578 56.97 -7.46 -11.24
CA GLY A 578 57.44 -6.19 -11.83
C GLY A 578 56.76 -5.81 -13.16
N ASP A 579 55.93 -6.68 -13.74
CA ASP A 579 55.07 -6.33 -14.87
C ASP A 579 53.80 -5.61 -14.36
N GLY A 580 53.37 -4.54 -15.03
CA GLY A 580 52.22 -3.73 -14.58
C GLY A 580 50.90 -4.52 -14.48
N ALA A 581 50.72 -5.56 -15.29
CA ALA A 581 49.56 -6.46 -15.21
C ALA A 581 49.64 -7.42 -13.99
N TYR A 582 50.84 -7.80 -13.56
CA TYR A 582 51.06 -8.64 -12.37
C TYR A 582 50.77 -7.84 -11.09
N GLU A 583 51.28 -6.61 -10.99
CA GLU A 583 51.03 -5.72 -9.84
C GLU A 583 49.53 -5.37 -9.69
N HIS A 584 48.82 -5.20 -10.81
CA HIS A 584 47.38 -4.95 -10.80
C HIS A 584 46.58 -6.12 -10.22
N LEU A 585 46.98 -7.36 -10.53
CA LEU A 585 46.35 -8.57 -10.00
C LEU A 585 46.62 -8.77 -8.50
N GLU A 586 47.81 -8.42 -7.99
CA GLU A 586 48.11 -8.47 -6.55
C GLU A 586 47.27 -7.46 -5.74
N VAL A 587 47.05 -6.25 -6.28
CA VAL A 587 46.19 -5.24 -5.64
C VAL A 587 44.75 -5.74 -5.53
N MET A 588 44.21 -6.33 -6.61
CA MET A 588 42.86 -6.91 -6.61
C MET A 588 42.72 -8.07 -5.62
N LEU A 589 43.74 -8.93 -5.51
CA LEU A 589 43.77 -10.02 -4.52
C LEU A 589 43.73 -9.47 -3.08
N GLY A 590 44.45 -8.38 -2.80
CA GLY A 590 44.41 -7.70 -1.51
C GLY A 590 43.03 -7.14 -1.16
N GLN A 591 42.36 -6.51 -2.14
CA GLN A 591 41.00 -5.97 -1.98
C GLN A 591 39.97 -7.07 -1.71
N LEU A 592 40.04 -8.19 -2.44
CA LEU A 592 39.17 -9.35 -2.20
C LEU A 592 39.35 -9.92 -0.78
N GLY A 593 40.59 -10.01 -0.28
CA GLY A 593 40.86 -10.47 1.08
C GLY A 593 40.47 -9.50 2.20
N GLU A 594 40.32 -8.20 1.90
CA GLU A 594 39.74 -7.22 2.81
C GLU A 594 38.21 -7.40 2.90
N VAL A 595 37.53 -7.44 1.76
CA VAL A 595 36.07 -7.63 1.69
C VAL A 595 35.64 -8.97 2.33
N ARG A 596 36.42 -10.05 2.16
CA ARG A 596 36.17 -11.33 2.86
C ARG A 596 36.21 -11.18 4.37
N ARG A 597 37.25 -10.55 4.93
CA ARG A 597 37.40 -10.38 6.39
C ARG A 597 36.27 -9.55 6.98
N GLU A 598 35.75 -8.60 6.20
CA GLU A 598 34.63 -7.77 6.60
C GLU A 598 33.29 -8.52 6.49
N LEU A 599 33.05 -9.33 5.46
CA LEU A 599 31.89 -10.23 5.35
C LEU A 599 31.88 -11.30 6.47
N GLU A 600 33.05 -11.79 6.86
CA GLU A 600 33.20 -12.73 7.99
C GLU A 600 33.02 -12.03 9.36
N GLY A 601 33.14 -10.69 9.42
CA GLY A 601 33.01 -9.87 10.63
C GLY A 601 31.68 -9.11 10.78
N ALA A 602 30.94 -8.88 9.70
CA ALA A 602 29.67 -8.14 9.68
C ALA A 602 28.50 -9.04 10.08
N ALA A 603 28.29 -9.20 11.38
CA ALA A 603 27.09 -9.81 11.92
C ALA A 603 26.30 -8.72 12.66
N VAL A 604 25.14 -8.35 12.13
CA VAL A 604 24.21 -7.40 12.74
C VAL A 604 22.86 -8.12 12.84
N ALA A 605 22.23 -8.13 14.02
CA ALA A 605 21.08 -8.95 14.32
C ALA A 605 19.80 -8.09 14.45
N TYR A 606 19.11 -7.85 13.33
CA TYR A 606 17.76 -7.26 13.31
C TYR A 606 16.83 -7.98 12.33
N SER A 607 15.57 -8.22 12.68
CA SER A 607 14.55 -8.89 11.83
C SER A 607 13.24 -8.11 11.76
N GLY A 608 12.55 -8.20 10.61
CA GLY A 608 11.23 -7.60 10.37
C GLY A 608 11.26 -6.41 9.42
N ALA A 609 10.15 -6.12 8.72
CA ALA A 609 10.04 -4.97 7.81
C ALA A 609 9.16 -3.87 8.44
N PRO A 610 9.41 -2.58 8.18
CA PRO A 610 8.53 -1.51 8.64
C PRO A 610 7.14 -1.66 8.01
N ALA A 611 6.11 -1.23 8.74
CA ALA A 611 4.74 -1.30 8.27
C ALA A 611 4.49 -0.39 7.06
N GLY A 612 3.65 -0.83 6.12
CA GLY A 612 3.09 0.03 5.06
C GLY A 612 2.09 1.07 5.60
N LYS A 613 1.29 1.70 4.73
CA LYS A 613 0.28 2.67 5.19
C LYS A 613 -0.80 2.00 6.05
N MET A 614 -0.93 2.43 7.31
CA MET A 614 -1.87 1.86 8.27
C MET A 614 -3.11 2.75 8.49
N PRO A 615 -4.30 2.17 8.74
CA PRO A 615 -5.52 2.93 9.00
C PRO A 615 -5.41 3.81 10.26
N VAL A 616 -5.71 5.10 10.12
CA VAL A 616 -5.70 6.11 11.19
C VAL A 616 -7.08 6.29 11.83
N ASP A 617 -8.04 5.43 11.49
CA ASP A 617 -9.40 5.45 12.01
C ASP A 617 -9.44 5.24 13.52
N ASN A 618 -10.51 5.74 14.14
CA ASN A 618 -10.87 5.34 15.49
C ASN A 618 -11.07 3.81 15.53
N ALA A 619 -10.47 3.13 16.50
CA ALA A 619 -10.57 1.66 16.65
C ALA A 619 -12.00 1.10 16.66
N PHE A 620 -13.01 1.87 17.08
CA PHE A 620 -14.42 1.52 16.88
C PHE A 620 -14.77 1.44 15.38
N ALA A 621 -14.47 2.50 14.63
CA ALA A 621 -14.74 2.58 13.20
C ALA A 621 -13.93 1.54 12.41
N PHE A 622 -12.66 1.32 12.77
CA PHE A 622 -11.84 0.26 12.18
C PHE A 622 -12.47 -1.12 12.38
N THR A 623 -12.83 -1.46 13.63
CA THR A 623 -13.38 -2.79 13.96
C THR A 623 -14.73 -3.04 13.30
N PHE A 624 -15.67 -2.10 13.43
CA PHE A 624 -17.03 -2.24 12.87
C PHE A 624 -17.13 -1.91 11.38
N GLY A 625 -16.09 -1.28 10.82
CA GLY A 625 -15.91 -1.10 9.37
C GLY A 625 -15.53 -2.40 8.65
N GLN A 626 -15.27 -3.48 9.39
CA GLN A 626 -14.93 -4.81 8.88
C GLN A 626 -13.71 -4.78 7.95
N PRO A 627 -12.52 -4.49 8.51
CA PRO A 627 -11.35 -4.07 7.76
C PRO A 627 -10.70 -5.20 6.94
N PHE A 628 -11.15 -6.44 7.15
CA PHE A 628 -10.59 -7.65 6.54
C PHE A 628 -11.44 -8.20 5.39
N GLN A 629 -12.44 -7.45 4.89
CA GLN A 629 -13.29 -7.89 3.77
C GLN A 629 -12.61 -7.83 2.40
N THR A 630 -11.54 -7.05 2.26
CA THR A 630 -10.86 -6.81 0.99
C THR A 630 -9.36 -6.94 1.18
N THR A 631 -8.66 -7.36 0.13
CA THR A 631 -7.20 -7.45 0.15
C THR A 631 -6.56 -6.07 0.32
N SER A 632 -5.51 -6.01 1.15
CA SER A 632 -4.67 -4.83 1.40
C SER A 632 -3.29 -5.28 1.87
N ASP A 633 -2.37 -4.34 2.13
CA ASP A 633 -1.02 -4.62 2.62
C ASP A 633 -1.01 -5.47 3.92
N PHE A 634 -2.03 -5.32 4.77
CA PHE A 634 -2.19 -6.08 6.02
C PHE A 634 -3.28 -7.17 5.94
N VAL A 635 -3.92 -7.34 4.77
CA VAL A 635 -4.93 -8.38 4.51
C VAL A 635 -4.53 -9.16 3.26
N PRO A 636 -3.65 -10.17 3.40
CA PRO A 636 -3.28 -10.99 2.27
C PRO A 636 -4.49 -11.79 1.78
N PRO A 637 -4.54 -12.22 0.51
CA PRO A 637 -5.70 -12.90 -0.08
C PRO A 637 -6.23 -14.10 0.71
N LYS A 638 -5.35 -14.81 1.42
CA LYS A 638 -5.69 -15.99 2.24
C LYS A 638 -6.38 -15.64 3.57
N HIS A 639 -6.36 -14.36 3.97
CA HIS A 639 -6.91 -13.86 5.22
C HIS A 639 -8.08 -12.89 4.99
N VAL A 640 -8.72 -12.93 3.82
CA VAL A 640 -9.97 -12.17 3.63
C VAL A 640 -11.10 -12.81 4.44
N VAL A 641 -11.78 -12.01 5.26
CA VAL A 641 -12.94 -12.40 6.08
C VAL A 641 -14.23 -12.03 5.34
N PRO A 642 -15.18 -12.96 5.15
CA PRO A 642 -16.50 -12.62 4.62
C PRO A 642 -17.20 -11.57 5.47
N ARG A 643 -18.17 -10.86 4.88
CA ARG A 643 -19.00 -9.92 5.63
C ARG A 643 -19.59 -10.58 6.88
N ILE A 644 -19.40 -9.91 8.02
CA ILE A 644 -19.93 -10.31 9.31
C ILE A 644 -21.35 -9.74 9.43
N GLU A 645 -22.33 -10.63 9.45
CA GLU A 645 -23.74 -10.25 9.58
C GLU A 645 -24.06 -9.72 10.99
N PRO A 646 -24.95 -8.71 11.14
CA PRO A 646 -25.30 -8.13 12.44
C PRO A 646 -25.78 -9.14 13.50
N GLU A 647 -26.39 -10.24 13.07
CA GLU A 647 -26.92 -11.31 13.93
C GLU A 647 -25.84 -12.30 14.38
N ARG A 648 -24.60 -12.20 13.84
CA ARG A 648 -23.49 -13.08 14.19
C ARG A 648 -23.18 -13.00 15.68
N PRO A 649 -23.28 -14.10 16.46
CA PRO A 649 -22.88 -14.09 17.86
C PRO A 649 -21.36 -13.96 17.99
N ILE A 650 -20.90 -12.88 18.61
CA ILE A 650 -19.48 -12.65 18.85
C ILE A 650 -19.10 -13.04 20.27
N PHE A 651 -19.82 -12.54 21.28
CA PHE A 651 -19.61 -12.97 22.66
C PHE A 651 -20.80 -13.79 23.15
N VAL A 652 -20.52 -14.93 23.77
CA VAL A 652 -21.53 -15.79 24.37
C VAL A 652 -21.10 -16.11 25.79
N ASP A 653 -21.95 -15.84 26.77
CA ASP A 653 -21.63 -16.27 28.13
C ASP A 653 -21.66 -17.80 28.20
N ASN A 654 -20.55 -18.39 28.64
CA ASN A 654 -20.39 -19.84 28.58
C ASN A 654 -21.38 -20.57 29.52
N LYS A 655 -21.84 -19.92 30.60
CA LYS A 655 -22.69 -20.52 31.63
C LYS A 655 -24.18 -20.38 31.31
N THR A 656 -24.60 -19.23 30.78
CA THR A 656 -26.00 -18.85 30.59
C THR A 656 -26.46 -18.91 29.14
N ASP A 657 -25.55 -19.11 28.18
CA ASP A 657 -25.82 -19.10 26.74
C ASP A 657 -26.35 -17.78 26.17
N ARG A 658 -26.35 -16.72 26.98
CA ARG A 658 -26.68 -15.37 26.54
C ARG A 658 -25.68 -14.91 25.49
N LYS A 659 -26.18 -14.27 24.44
CA LYS A 659 -25.40 -13.88 23.27
C LYS A 659 -25.39 -12.36 23.15
N LEU A 660 -24.26 -11.85 22.70
CA LEU A 660 -24.11 -10.50 22.24
C LEU A 660 -23.64 -10.55 20.79
N THR A 661 -24.51 -10.12 19.87
CA THR A 661 -24.24 -10.19 18.42
C THR A 661 -23.42 -9.00 17.94
N PHE A 662 -22.79 -9.12 16.77
CA PHE A 662 -21.99 -8.06 16.16
C PHE A 662 -22.75 -6.72 16.10
N GLY A 663 -24.00 -6.73 15.63
CA GLY A 663 -24.85 -5.55 15.56
C GLY A 663 -25.26 -5.01 16.93
N GLN A 664 -25.53 -5.88 17.91
CA GLN A 664 -25.85 -5.46 19.28
C GLN A 664 -24.67 -4.76 19.93
N ILE A 665 -23.43 -5.28 19.81
CA ILE A 665 -22.23 -4.63 20.36
C ILE A 665 -22.10 -3.21 19.81
N SER A 666 -22.23 -3.04 18.49
CA SER A 666 -22.15 -1.72 17.85
C SER A 666 -23.21 -0.76 18.37
N ASN A 667 -24.48 -1.20 18.41
CA ASN A 667 -25.59 -0.35 18.82
C ASN A 667 -25.51 0.03 20.31
N ASP A 668 -25.21 -0.94 21.17
CA ASP A 668 -25.10 -0.74 22.61
C ASP A 668 -23.89 0.14 22.95
N ALA A 669 -22.78 0.00 22.22
CA ALA A 669 -21.63 0.89 22.35
C ALA A 669 -21.98 2.34 22.00
N LEU A 670 -22.73 2.58 20.92
CA LEU A 670 -23.18 3.92 20.56
C LEU A 670 -24.15 4.51 21.60
N ALA A 671 -24.99 3.68 22.22
CA ALA A 671 -25.83 4.10 23.33
C ALA A 671 -25.01 4.48 24.57
N VAL A 672 -23.98 3.70 24.91
CA VAL A 672 -23.04 4.03 25.99
C VAL A 672 -22.29 5.33 25.67
N ALA A 673 -21.82 5.50 24.43
CA ALA A 673 -21.13 6.72 24.00
C ALA A 673 -22.00 7.97 24.19
N SER A 674 -23.26 7.90 23.78
CA SER A 674 -24.26 8.96 24.01
C SER A 674 -24.47 9.23 25.51
N GLY A 675 -24.54 8.19 26.33
CA GLY A 675 -24.64 8.30 27.79
C GLY A 675 -23.44 9.02 28.41
N LEU A 676 -22.22 8.67 28.00
CA LEU A 676 -20.98 9.29 28.48
C LEU A 676 -20.93 10.78 28.14
N LEU A 677 -21.34 11.18 26.93
CA LEU A 677 -21.41 12.59 26.53
C LEU A 677 -22.44 13.38 27.35
N ARG A 678 -23.58 12.76 27.72
CA ARG A 678 -24.60 13.39 28.58
C ARG A 678 -24.14 13.60 30.02
N LEU A 679 -23.07 12.93 30.47
CA LEU A 679 -22.43 13.23 31.76
C LEU A 679 -21.62 14.54 31.72
N GLY A 680 -21.59 15.24 30.58
CA GLY A 680 -20.84 16.49 30.40
C GLY A 680 -19.35 16.26 30.14
N LEU A 681 -18.98 15.08 29.65
CA LEU A 681 -17.61 14.78 29.25
C LEU A 681 -17.38 15.29 27.82
N ASP A 682 -16.49 16.26 27.63
CA ASP A 682 -16.12 16.77 26.31
C ASP A 682 -14.91 16.00 25.74
N PRO A 683 -15.04 15.30 24.59
CA PRO A 683 -13.91 14.61 23.96
C PRO A 683 -12.79 15.54 23.47
N LYS A 684 -12.98 16.86 23.54
CA LYS A 684 -11.98 17.89 23.23
C LYS A 684 -11.19 18.36 24.46
N ASP A 685 -11.54 17.93 25.66
CA ASP A 685 -10.79 18.21 26.89
C ASP A 685 -9.50 17.38 26.94
N ILE A 686 -8.53 17.75 26.11
CA ILE A 686 -7.30 16.99 25.89
C ILE A 686 -6.17 17.42 26.79
N VAL A 687 -5.55 16.45 27.42
CA VAL A 687 -4.20 16.57 27.97
C VAL A 687 -3.22 16.09 26.90
N LYS A 688 -2.49 17.03 26.30
CA LYS A 688 -1.47 16.74 25.28
C LYS A 688 -0.09 16.62 25.92
N LEU A 689 0.60 15.52 25.66
CA LEU A 689 1.96 15.26 26.13
C LEU A 689 2.99 15.73 25.07
N PRO A 690 4.27 15.94 25.48
CA PRO A 690 5.36 16.18 24.54
C PRO A 690 5.49 15.07 23.48
N PRO A 691 5.93 15.39 22.25
CA PRO A 691 6.29 14.42 21.23
C PRO A 691 7.24 13.34 21.74
N THR A 692 7.05 12.12 21.25
CA THR A 692 7.93 10.98 21.50
C THR A 692 8.36 10.37 20.17
N PRO A 693 9.47 9.60 20.12
CA PRO A 693 9.89 8.93 18.90
C PRO A 693 8.81 8.04 18.26
N SER A 694 7.97 7.39 19.08
CA SER A 694 6.84 6.56 18.63
C SER A 694 5.52 7.35 18.41
N CYS A 695 5.47 8.64 18.76
CA CYS A 695 4.33 9.52 18.51
C CYS A 695 4.79 10.97 18.28
N PRO A 696 5.29 11.29 17.07
CA PRO A 696 5.87 12.61 16.77
C PRO A 696 4.87 13.78 16.91
N ALA A 697 3.57 13.51 16.76
CA ALA A 697 2.52 14.51 16.94
C ALA A 697 2.24 14.88 18.42
N GLY A 698 2.81 14.14 19.37
CA GLY A 698 2.56 14.25 20.81
C GLY A 698 1.31 13.47 21.25
N PRO A 699 1.40 12.54 22.22
CA PRO A 699 0.25 11.77 22.70
C PRO A 699 -0.88 12.66 23.21
N GLU A 700 -2.12 12.32 22.84
CA GLU A 700 -3.33 13.01 23.29
C GLU A 700 -4.17 12.12 24.20
N ILE A 701 -4.47 12.58 25.41
CA ILE A 701 -5.31 11.87 26.38
C ILE A 701 -6.62 12.64 26.53
N ALA A 702 -7.73 12.00 26.16
CA ALA A 702 -9.09 12.50 26.37
C ALA A 702 -9.59 12.18 27.79
N PRO A 703 -10.76 12.68 28.21
CA PRO A 703 -11.32 12.30 29.50
C PRO A 703 -11.38 10.77 29.68
N ILE A 704 -10.92 10.30 30.84
CA ILE A 704 -10.68 8.88 31.06
C ILE A 704 -11.93 8.20 31.64
N VAL A 705 -12.32 7.07 31.05
CA VAL A 705 -13.34 6.15 31.60
C VAL A 705 -12.64 4.92 32.18
N LEU A 706 -12.75 4.69 33.48
CA LEU A 706 -12.15 3.53 34.14
C LEU A 706 -13.09 2.33 34.06
N ILE A 707 -12.58 1.21 33.55
CA ILE A 707 -13.32 -0.05 33.42
C ILE A 707 -12.61 -1.11 34.28
N GLN A 708 -13.26 -1.50 35.38
CA GLN A 708 -12.84 -2.59 36.26
C GLN A 708 -13.84 -3.75 36.20
N LEU A 709 -13.77 -4.54 35.13
CA LEU A 709 -14.68 -5.64 34.86
C LEU A 709 -13.91 -6.95 34.60
N PRO A 710 -14.43 -8.11 35.02
CA PRO A 710 -13.94 -9.40 34.53
C PRO A 710 -14.37 -9.59 33.06
N ASN A 711 -14.02 -10.72 32.46
CA ASN A 711 -14.55 -11.09 31.15
C ASN A 711 -16.06 -11.38 31.28
N CYS A 712 -16.89 -10.49 30.76
CA CYS A 712 -18.35 -10.60 30.76
C CYS A 712 -18.93 -9.89 29.52
N LEU A 713 -20.20 -10.14 29.18
CA LEU A 713 -20.84 -9.53 28.02
C LEU A 713 -20.85 -7.99 28.06
N PRO A 714 -21.16 -7.32 29.19
CA PRO A 714 -21.10 -5.85 29.30
C PRO A 714 -19.76 -5.21 28.95
N PHE A 715 -18.65 -5.96 29.05
CA PHE A 715 -17.32 -5.42 28.75
C PHE A 715 -17.26 -4.82 27.33
N ALA A 716 -17.87 -5.49 26.35
CA ALA A 716 -17.79 -5.10 24.96
C ALA A 716 -18.42 -3.72 24.65
N PRO A 717 -19.71 -3.49 24.95
CA PRO A 717 -20.33 -2.20 24.68
C PRO A 717 -19.76 -1.07 25.54
N ILE A 718 -19.30 -1.36 26.76
CA ILE A 718 -18.69 -0.33 27.62
C ILE A 718 -17.33 0.12 27.06
N PHE A 719 -16.47 -0.83 26.67
CA PHE A 719 -15.17 -0.53 26.08
C PHE A 719 -15.33 0.27 24.78
N PHE A 720 -16.14 -0.24 23.85
CA PHE A 720 -16.35 0.42 22.56
C PHE A 720 -17.15 1.72 22.67
N GLY A 721 -18.01 1.88 23.67
CA GLY A 721 -18.71 3.14 23.93
C GLY A 721 -17.78 4.25 24.41
N ALA A 722 -16.76 3.92 25.21
CA ALA A 722 -15.70 4.87 25.54
C ALA A 722 -14.94 5.33 24.27
N LEU A 723 -14.57 4.38 23.40
CA LEU A 723 -13.86 4.69 22.16
C LEU A 723 -14.71 5.48 21.16
N ALA A 724 -15.99 5.12 21.00
CA ALA A 724 -16.91 5.77 20.09
C ALA A 724 -17.32 7.18 20.55
N SER A 725 -17.23 7.49 21.85
CA SER A 725 -17.41 8.84 22.38
C SER A 725 -16.13 9.70 22.30
N GLY A 726 -15.02 9.17 21.78
CA GLY A 726 -13.73 9.86 21.72
C GLY A 726 -12.99 9.93 23.06
N MET A 727 -13.45 9.19 24.07
CA MET A 727 -12.87 9.11 25.41
C MET A 727 -11.74 8.08 25.45
N THR A 728 -10.85 8.21 26.44
CA THR A 728 -9.78 7.22 26.68
C THR A 728 -10.25 6.18 27.69
N ALA A 729 -10.17 4.90 27.36
CA ALA A 729 -10.48 3.82 28.29
C ALA A 729 -9.25 3.51 29.17
N THR A 730 -9.41 3.31 30.48
CA THR A 730 -8.37 2.71 31.33
C THR A 730 -8.86 1.38 31.88
N LEU A 731 -8.11 0.31 31.68
CA LEU A 731 -8.52 -1.04 32.07
C LEU A 731 -7.81 -1.46 33.35
N ALA A 732 -8.59 -1.88 34.35
CA ALA A 732 -8.06 -2.31 35.64
C ALA A 732 -8.51 -3.74 35.98
N SER A 733 -7.62 -4.51 36.61
CA SER A 733 -7.98 -5.86 37.03
C SER A 733 -9.00 -5.83 38.18
N PRO A 734 -10.04 -6.68 38.13
CA PRO A 734 -10.95 -6.92 39.26
C PRO A 734 -10.26 -7.46 40.52
N ALA A 735 -9.03 -7.98 40.39
CA ALA A 735 -8.27 -8.59 41.48
C ALA A 735 -7.40 -7.60 42.26
N LEU A 736 -7.36 -6.32 41.87
CA LEU A 736 -6.58 -5.30 42.56
C LEU A 736 -7.13 -5.01 43.96
N THR A 737 -6.23 -4.81 44.92
CA THR A 737 -6.59 -4.32 46.25
C THR A 737 -7.01 -2.85 46.21
N SER A 738 -7.59 -2.34 47.30
CA SER A 738 -7.93 -0.92 47.41
C SER A 738 -6.70 0.00 47.38
N ASP A 739 -5.53 -0.47 47.84
CA ASP A 739 -4.26 0.27 47.76
C ASP A 739 -3.75 0.35 46.32
N GLU A 740 -3.78 -0.76 45.58
CA GLU A 740 -3.38 -0.80 44.17
C GLU A 740 -4.35 0.00 43.29
N MET A 741 -5.66 -0.07 43.58
CA MET A 741 -6.66 0.74 42.90
C MET A 741 -6.49 2.24 43.21
N SER A 742 -6.16 2.59 44.46
CA SER A 742 -5.87 3.97 44.85
C SER A 742 -4.76 4.57 43.99
N TRP A 743 -3.71 3.79 43.70
CA TRP A 743 -2.63 4.21 42.80
C TRP A 743 -3.11 4.51 41.38
N ILE A 744 -3.96 3.65 40.81
CA ILE A 744 -4.54 3.86 39.47
C ILE A 744 -5.43 5.10 39.47
N LEU A 745 -6.32 5.25 40.45
CA LEU A 745 -7.23 6.38 40.58
C LEU A 745 -6.47 7.71 40.66
N GLN A 746 -5.42 7.76 41.49
CA GLN A 746 -4.59 8.95 41.67
C GLN A 746 -3.97 9.41 40.36
N ASN A 747 -3.49 8.48 39.53
CA ASN A 747 -2.72 8.78 38.34
C ASN A 747 -3.58 8.94 37.08
N ALA A 748 -4.61 8.10 36.88
CA ALA A 748 -5.52 8.23 35.74
C ALA A 748 -6.62 9.28 35.94
N ARG A 749 -6.96 9.65 37.17
CA ARG A 749 -8.01 10.64 37.51
C ARG A 749 -9.26 10.52 36.61
N PRO A 750 -9.92 9.34 36.60
CA PRO A 750 -11.03 9.07 35.69
C PRO A 750 -12.20 10.04 35.90
N ARG A 751 -12.97 10.27 34.84
CA ARG A 751 -14.17 11.11 34.85
C ARG A 751 -15.47 10.31 34.92
N ALA A 752 -15.39 9.01 34.68
CA ALA A 752 -16.44 8.04 34.98
C ALA A 752 -15.80 6.70 35.36
N ILE A 753 -16.45 5.95 36.26
CA ILE A 753 -15.99 4.63 36.70
C ILE A 753 -17.07 3.60 36.42
N VAL A 754 -16.71 2.51 35.74
CA VAL A 754 -17.55 1.33 35.57
C VAL A 754 -16.86 0.15 36.24
N THR A 755 -17.47 -0.42 37.27
CA THR A 755 -16.86 -1.48 38.10
C THR A 755 -17.81 -2.64 38.29
N ALA A 756 -17.30 -3.85 38.46
CA ALA A 756 -18.13 -4.97 38.88
C ALA A 756 -18.69 -4.70 40.30
N THR A 757 -19.93 -5.13 40.57
CA THR A 757 -20.57 -4.95 41.89
C THR A 757 -19.70 -5.53 43.02
N ALA A 758 -19.06 -6.68 42.77
CA ALA A 758 -18.14 -7.32 43.72
C ALA A 758 -16.87 -6.49 44.03
N CYS A 759 -16.46 -5.60 43.12
CA CYS A 759 -15.28 -4.75 43.27
C CYS A 759 -15.60 -3.38 43.91
N LEU A 760 -16.89 -3.02 44.01
CA LEU A 760 -17.32 -1.73 44.55
C LEU A 760 -16.76 -1.40 45.95
N PRO A 761 -16.69 -2.34 46.92
CA PRO A 761 -16.12 -2.04 48.24
C PRO A 761 -14.65 -1.59 48.16
N ALA A 762 -13.82 -2.32 47.41
CA ALA A 762 -12.41 -1.99 47.23
C ALA A 762 -12.22 -0.68 46.45
N MET A 763 -13.07 -0.42 45.45
CA MET A 763 -13.11 0.85 44.71
C MET A 763 -13.43 2.04 45.64
N LYS A 764 -14.47 1.92 46.47
CA LYS A 764 -14.84 2.97 47.43
C LYS A 764 -13.72 3.25 48.45
N GLU A 765 -13.07 2.19 48.95
CA GLU A 765 -11.93 2.35 49.85
C GLU A 765 -10.74 3.01 49.14
N GLY A 766 -10.47 2.67 47.88
CA GLY A 766 -9.44 3.34 47.06
C GLY A 766 -9.73 4.83 46.81
N LEU A 767 -10.99 5.18 46.58
CA LEU A 767 -11.44 6.59 46.43
C LEU A 767 -11.32 7.37 47.76
N ALA A 768 -11.65 6.74 48.88
CA ALA A 768 -11.51 7.35 50.21
C ALA A 768 -10.05 7.66 50.59
N LYS A 769 -9.08 6.98 49.96
CA LYS A 769 -7.63 7.20 50.15
C LYS A 769 -7.07 8.37 49.33
N GLN A 770 -7.87 8.97 48.43
CA GLN A 770 -7.39 10.06 47.56
C GLN A 770 -7.24 11.38 48.33
N ALA A 771 -6.18 12.13 48.03
CA ALA A 771 -5.98 13.44 48.66
C ALA A 771 -7.02 14.48 48.20
N ASP A 772 -7.41 14.44 46.92
CA ASP A 772 -8.36 15.37 46.30
C ASP A 772 -9.81 14.86 46.39
N GLN A 773 -10.36 14.82 47.60
CA GLN A 773 -11.70 14.29 47.83
C GLN A 773 -12.80 15.04 47.04
N ALA A 774 -12.62 16.35 46.81
CA ALA A 774 -13.59 17.15 46.06
C ALA A 774 -13.76 16.62 44.63
N PHE A 775 -12.66 16.32 43.93
CA PHE A 775 -12.72 15.73 42.61
C PHE A 775 -13.32 14.31 42.64
N PHE A 776 -12.77 13.42 43.49
CA PHE A 776 -13.12 12.00 43.45
C PHE A 776 -14.55 11.71 43.92
N SER A 777 -15.12 12.53 44.81
CA SER A 777 -16.51 12.39 45.25
C SER A 777 -17.54 12.74 44.17
N ALA A 778 -17.14 13.51 43.15
CA ALA A 778 -18.02 13.93 42.06
C ALA A 778 -18.05 12.93 40.89
N ILE A 779 -17.20 11.90 40.90
CA ILE A 779 -17.09 10.95 39.80
C ILE A 779 -18.30 9.99 39.84
N PRO A 780 -19.08 9.88 38.74
CA PRO A 780 -20.15 8.90 38.67
C PRO A 780 -19.58 7.47 38.62
N ILE A 781 -20.11 6.61 39.49
CA ILE A 781 -19.75 5.19 39.58
C ILE A 781 -20.93 4.33 39.13
N PHE A 782 -20.71 3.54 38.08
CA PHE A 782 -21.66 2.58 37.54
C PHE A 782 -21.23 1.16 37.92
N THR A 783 -22.17 0.37 38.41
CA THR A 783 -21.91 -1.03 38.81
C THR A 783 -22.48 -2.01 37.80
N VAL A 784 -21.70 -3.02 37.44
CA VAL A 784 -22.13 -4.14 36.60
C VAL A 784 -22.24 -5.40 37.44
N ASP A 785 -23.41 -6.03 37.42
CA ASP A 785 -23.55 -7.39 37.95
C ASP A 785 -23.06 -8.41 36.93
N ALA A 786 -21.75 -8.66 36.96
CA ALA A 786 -21.10 -9.64 36.10
C ALA A 786 -21.50 -11.10 36.42
N ALA A 787 -22.18 -11.38 37.54
CA ALA A 787 -22.61 -12.72 37.90
C ALA A 787 -24.00 -13.05 37.33
N ALA A 788 -24.86 -12.04 37.21
CA ALA A 788 -26.16 -12.15 36.54
C ALA A 788 -26.08 -11.95 35.02
N ASP A 789 -24.94 -11.45 34.52
CA ASP A 789 -24.71 -11.06 33.12
C ASP A 789 -25.80 -10.13 32.57
N ILE A 790 -26.54 -9.44 33.44
CA ILE A 790 -27.59 -8.50 33.06
C ILE A 790 -26.91 -7.24 32.56
N TYR A 791 -26.86 -7.11 31.24
CA TYR A 791 -26.69 -5.82 30.59
C TYR A 791 -28.07 -5.17 30.45
N PRO A 792 -28.26 -3.90 30.83
CA PRO A 792 -29.51 -3.20 30.58
C PRO A 792 -29.74 -3.13 29.07
N GLU A 793 -30.91 -3.55 28.57
CA GLU A 793 -31.34 -3.18 27.23
C GLU A 793 -31.37 -1.64 27.20
N PRO A 794 -30.56 -0.98 26.35
CA PRO A 794 -30.65 0.46 26.23
C PRO A 794 -32.09 0.79 25.84
N GLN A 795 -32.77 1.63 26.63
CA GLN A 795 -34.10 2.14 26.24
C GLN A 795 -34.01 2.64 24.81
N GLN A 796 -34.90 2.16 23.94
CA GLN A 796 -34.97 2.45 22.49
C GLN A 796 -34.97 3.96 22.20
N GLN A 797 -33.80 4.58 22.22
CA GLN A 797 -33.56 5.87 21.60
C GLN A 797 -32.47 5.64 20.57
N LEU A 798 -32.90 5.67 19.30
CA LEU A 798 -32.02 5.65 18.15
C LEU A 798 -30.90 6.70 18.36
N PRO A 799 -29.63 6.35 18.06
CA PRO A 799 -28.57 7.33 18.05
C PRO A 799 -28.91 8.46 17.05
N PRO A 800 -28.30 9.66 17.20
CA PRO A 800 -28.42 10.71 16.19
C PRO A 800 -28.09 10.14 14.80
N SER A 801 -28.79 10.60 13.76
CA SER A 801 -28.69 10.08 12.38
C SER A 801 -27.27 10.12 11.80
N ASP A 802 -26.34 10.86 12.42
CA ASP A 802 -24.94 10.94 12.05
C ASP A 802 -24.02 10.63 13.25
N TRP A 803 -23.90 9.36 13.65
CA TRP A 803 -22.97 8.92 14.69
C TRP A 803 -21.49 9.10 14.29
N ARG A 804 -21.18 9.26 13.00
CA ARG A 804 -19.81 9.54 12.54
C ARG A 804 -19.34 10.93 12.98
N SER A 805 -20.27 11.86 13.20
CA SER A 805 -19.99 13.17 13.81
C SER A 805 -19.50 13.08 15.27
N LEU A 806 -19.69 11.94 15.94
CA LEU A 806 -19.20 11.69 17.31
C LEU A 806 -17.73 11.21 17.33
N LEU A 807 -17.19 10.82 16.18
CA LEU A 807 -15.86 10.23 16.08
C LEU A 807 -14.80 11.32 15.90
N PHE A 808 -13.79 11.32 16.76
CA PHE A 808 -12.56 12.07 16.58
C PHE A 808 -11.44 11.12 16.11
N THR A 809 -10.75 11.47 15.03
CA THR A 809 -9.68 10.66 14.44
C THR A 809 -8.37 11.44 14.38
N THR A 810 -7.46 11.15 15.31
CA THR A 810 -6.03 11.52 15.20
C THR A 810 -5.19 10.30 15.57
N ALA A 811 -4.09 10.06 14.84
CA ALA A 811 -3.18 8.95 15.14
C ALA A 811 -2.55 9.08 16.55
N ALA A 812 -2.50 10.30 17.09
CA ALA A 812 -2.00 10.63 18.42
C ALA A 812 -2.99 10.33 19.55
N ARG A 813 -4.27 10.07 19.25
CA ARG A 813 -5.31 9.89 20.27
C ARG A 813 -5.16 8.57 21.00
N THR A 814 -5.01 8.64 22.33
CA THR A 814 -4.95 7.48 23.23
C THR A 814 -6.31 6.80 23.28
N ALA A 815 -6.39 5.56 22.81
CA ALA A 815 -7.58 4.72 22.91
C ALA A 815 -7.66 4.07 24.29
N VAL A 816 -6.56 3.45 24.74
CA VAL A 816 -6.54 2.68 25.99
C VAL A 816 -5.28 2.92 26.81
N ILE A 817 -5.47 2.96 28.12
CA ILE A 817 -4.41 2.93 29.13
C ILE A 817 -4.40 1.55 29.77
N LEU A 818 -3.29 0.84 29.63
CA LEU A 818 -3.04 -0.45 30.28
C LEU A 818 -2.02 -0.29 31.40
N TRP A 819 -2.24 -0.92 32.54
CA TRP A 819 -1.34 -0.79 33.68
C TRP A 819 -0.30 -1.91 33.70
N SER A 820 0.96 -1.54 33.51
CA SER A 820 2.12 -2.44 33.43
C SER A 820 3.21 -1.98 34.40
N SER A 821 3.85 -2.89 35.12
CA SER A 821 5.08 -2.58 35.87
C SER A 821 6.26 -2.23 34.95
N GLY A 822 6.12 -2.49 33.65
CA GLY A 822 7.12 -2.20 32.62
C GLY A 822 8.48 -2.82 32.96
N THR A 823 9.52 -2.06 32.66
CA THR A 823 10.92 -2.45 32.80
C THR A 823 11.46 -2.35 34.23
N SER A 824 10.83 -1.58 35.13
CA SER A 824 11.19 -1.46 36.56
C SER A 824 10.19 -0.56 37.32
N GLY A 825 10.04 -0.76 38.64
CA GLY A 825 9.31 0.14 39.55
C GLY A 825 7.82 -0.22 39.79
N ARG A 826 7.04 0.76 40.26
CA ARG A 826 5.57 0.64 40.44
C ARG A 826 4.87 0.59 39.08
N SER A 827 3.62 0.12 39.06
CA SER A 827 2.78 0.05 37.86
C SER A 827 2.63 1.43 37.18
N LYS A 828 2.83 1.47 35.86
CA LYS A 828 2.79 2.64 34.98
C LYS A 828 1.64 2.48 33.98
N GLY A 829 1.00 3.58 33.60
CA GLY A 829 -0.02 3.57 32.55
C GLY A 829 0.63 3.59 31.17
N VAL A 830 0.47 2.53 30.39
CA VAL A 830 0.92 2.44 28.99
C VAL A 830 -0.15 3.07 28.11
N LEU A 831 0.18 4.15 27.41
CA LEU A 831 -0.73 4.81 26.48
C LEU A 831 -0.66 4.14 25.10
N LEU A 832 -1.74 3.48 24.71
CA LEU A 832 -1.90 2.89 23.38
C LEU A 832 -2.92 3.71 22.58
N SER A 833 -2.49 4.22 21.42
CA SER A 833 -3.35 4.99 20.53
C SER A 833 -4.36 4.11 19.78
N HIS A 834 -5.38 4.72 19.16
CA HIS A 834 -6.26 4.00 18.24
C HIS A 834 -5.46 3.36 17.10
N HIS A 835 -4.45 4.08 16.60
CA HIS A 835 -3.56 3.59 15.57
C HIS A 835 -2.77 2.35 16.01
N ALA A 836 -2.22 2.36 17.23
CA ALA A 836 -1.49 1.21 17.78
C ALA A 836 -2.38 -0.04 17.93
N LEU A 837 -3.64 0.14 18.35
CA LEU A 837 -4.61 -0.97 18.42
C LEU A 837 -4.97 -1.51 17.03
N ASN A 838 -5.26 -0.64 16.07
CA ASN A 838 -5.55 -1.06 14.70
C ASN A 838 -4.37 -1.83 14.10
N PHE A 839 -3.15 -1.32 14.32
CA PHE A 839 -1.92 -1.99 13.92
C PHE A 839 -1.80 -3.38 14.53
N SER A 840 -1.97 -3.50 15.84
CA SER A 840 -1.83 -4.79 16.51
C SER A 840 -2.83 -5.83 15.98
N ILE A 841 -4.09 -5.43 15.71
CA ILE A 841 -5.11 -6.35 15.18
C ILE A 841 -4.76 -6.76 13.75
N ALA A 842 -4.37 -5.81 12.90
CA ALA A 842 -3.99 -6.05 11.51
C ALA A 842 -2.76 -6.96 11.40
N SER A 843 -1.72 -6.67 12.18
CA SER A 843 -0.47 -7.44 12.24
C SER A 843 -0.69 -8.87 12.73
N LEU A 844 -1.51 -9.06 13.78
CA LEU A 844 -1.92 -10.39 14.25
C LEU A 844 -2.66 -11.18 13.18
N TRP A 845 -3.59 -10.53 12.47
CA TRP A 845 -4.40 -11.17 11.44
C TRP A 845 -3.59 -11.51 10.18
N HIS A 846 -2.67 -10.64 9.78
CA HIS A 846 -1.76 -10.87 8.66
C HIS A 846 -0.98 -12.19 8.83
N ASP A 847 -0.47 -12.46 10.04
CA ASP A 847 0.32 -13.67 10.32
C ASP A 847 -0.52 -14.84 10.83
N ALA A 848 -1.85 -14.75 10.74
CA ALA A 848 -2.75 -15.77 11.22
C ALA A 848 -2.90 -16.94 10.24
N ASP A 849 -1.76 -17.56 9.91
CA ASP A 849 -1.59 -18.74 9.05
C ASP A 849 -2.59 -19.86 9.35
N TYR A 850 -3.10 -19.91 10.58
CA TYR A 850 -4.00 -20.92 11.06
C TYR A 850 -5.46 -20.85 10.62
N TYR A 851 -5.89 -19.72 10.06
CA TYR A 851 -7.25 -19.61 9.53
C TYR A 851 -7.36 -20.18 8.11
N ALA A 852 -6.26 -20.21 7.34
CA ALA A 852 -6.26 -20.57 5.92
C ALA A 852 -6.46 -22.08 5.63
N ALA A 853 -6.08 -22.98 6.55
CA ALA A 853 -5.99 -24.42 6.24
C ALA A 853 -7.30 -25.23 6.41
N ARG A 854 -8.36 -24.67 7.02
CA ARG A 854 -9.64 -25.39 7.27
C ARG A 854 -10.88 -24.50 7.16
N ALA A 855 -10.92 -23.61 6.18
CA ALA A 855 -12.12 -22.86 5.78
C ALA A 855 -13.20 -23.84 5.31
N PRO A 856 -14.13 -24.26 6.18
CA PRO A 856 -15.49 -23.75 6.04
C PRO A 856 -16.25 -23.55 7.38
N GLN A 857 -15.60 -23.58 8.56
CA GLN A 857 -16.30 -23.45 9.85
C GLN A 857 -16.06 -22.09 10.53
N PRO A 858 -17.09 -21.45 11.10
CA PRO A 858 -16.93 -20.24 11.91
C PRO A 858 -16.08 -20.54 13.15
N GLN A 859 -15.20 -19.59 13.47
CA GLN A 859 -14.22 -19.74 14.54
C GLN A 859 -14.90 -19.66 15.91
N ALA A 860 -14.45 -20.51 16.83
CA ALA A 860 -14.96 -20.63 18.20
C ALA A 860 -13.79 -20.67 19.20
N TRP A 861 -13.74 -19.72 20.13
CA TRP A 861 -12.68 -19.55 21.13
C TRP A 861 -13.25 -19.46 22.55
N LEU A 862 -12.40 -19.63 23.55
CA LEU A 862 -12.76 -19.40 24.96
C LEU A 862 -12.17 -18.08 25.45
N GLY A 863 -12.99 -17.28 26.13
CA GLY A 863 -12.62 -15.97 26.67
C GLY A 863 -12.35 -16.01 28.17
N TYR A 864 -11.37 -16.80 28.61
CA TYR A 864 -10.89 -16.82 30.01
C TYR A 864 -9.57 -16.05 30.21
N VAL A 865 -8.87 -15.72 29.12
CA VAL A 865 -7.71 -14.84 29.15
C VAL A 865 -8.21 -13.40 29.38
N PRO A 866 -7.69 -12.66 30.37
CA PRO A 866 -8.27 -11.37 30.75
C PRO A 866 -8.31 -10.31 29.64
N PHE A 867 -9.48 -9.77 29.34
CA PHE A 867 -9.67 -8.70 28.35
C PHE A 867 -9.06 -7.36 28.79
N TYR A 868 -8.85 -7.16 30.10
CA TYR A 868 -8.18 -5.98 30.66
C TYR A 868 -6.65 -6.03 30.57
N HIS A 869 -6.08 -7.07 29.97
CA HIS A 869 -4.65 -7.21 29.72
C HIS A 869 -4.38 -7.34 28.22
N VAL A 870 -3.25 -6.81 27.73
CA VAL A 870 -2.97 -6.66 26.29
C VAL A 870 -3.14 -7.96 25.49
N PHE A 871 -2.74 -9.10 26.06
CA PHE A 871 -2.88 -10.41 25.41
C PHE A 871 -4.34 -10.76 25.16
N GLY A 872 -5.22 -10.67 26.18
CA GLY A 872 -6.65 -10.92 25.99
C GLY A 872 -7.37 -9.82 25.21
N LEU A 873 -6.92 -8.56 25.34
CA LEU A 873 -7.49 -7.43 24.59
C LEU A 873 -7.28 -7.60 23.09
N CYS A 874 -6.03 -7.79 22.64
CA CYS A 874 -5.71 -7.80 21.20
C CYS A 874 -5.95 -9.18 20.58
N ASN A 875 -5.47 -10.26 21.21
CA ASN A 875 -5.48 -11.60 20.60
C ASN A 875 -6.85 -12.30 20.70
N VAL A 876 -7.72 -11.85 21.61
CA VAL A 876 -9.04 -12.49 21.82
C VAL A 876 -10.16 -11.50 21.56
N PHE A 877 -10.24 -10.42 22.32
CA PHE A 877 -11.40 -9.54 22.34
C PHE A 877 -11.56 -8.73 21.03
N LEU A 878 -10.54 -7.95 20.64
CA LEU A 878 -10.60 -7.12 19.43
C LEU A 878 -10.57 -7.97 18.17
N LEU A 879 -9.67 -8.96 18.10
CA LEU A 879 -9.55 -9.85 16.95
C LEU A 879 -10.84 -10.65 16.68
N ALA A 880 -11.57 -11.09 17.72
CA ALA A 880 -12.81 -11.83 17.53
C ALA A 880 -13.89 -11.02 16.81
N ILE A 881 -14.01 -9.73 17.15
CA ILE A 881 -14.99 -8.85 16.53
C ILE A 881 -14.58 -8.55 15.08
N ALA A 882 -13.31 -8.23 14.84
CA ALA A 882 -12.80 -7.92 13.51
C ALA A 882 -12.88 -9.10 12.52
N THR A 883 -12.88 -10.35 13.03
CA THR A 883 -12.89 -11.58 12.23
C THR A 883 -14.22 -12.34 12.27
N GLY A 884 -15.17 -11.91 13.09
CA GLY A 884 -16.47 -12.59 13.26
C GLY A 884 -16.40 -13.90 14.05
N ALA A 885 -15.35 -14.12 14.85
CA ALA A 885 -15.20 -15.29 15.69
C ALA A 885 -16.13 -15.24 16.92
N THR A 886 -16.62 -16.40 17.35
CA THR A 886 -17.41 -16.52 18.57
C THR A 886 -16.51 -16.82 19.76
N VAL A 887 -16.56 -15.99 20.80
CA VAL A 887 -15.84 -16.14 22.06
C VAL A 887 -16.82 -16.51 23.17
N TYR A 888 -16.61 -17.67 23.77
CA TYR A 888 -17.36 -18.09 24.96
C TYR A 888 -16.73 -17.49 26.21
N THR A 889 -17.30 -16.41 26.74
CA THR A 889 -16.73 -15.64 27.83
C THR A 889 -16.78 -16.40 29.15
N MET A 890 -15.71 -16.26 29.94
CA MET A 890 -15.58 -16.87 31.26
C MET A 890 -14.97 -15.84 32.22
N PRO A 891 -15.69 -15.41 33.28
CA PRO A 891 -15.17 -14.42 34.23
C PRO A 891 -13.89 -14.85 34.95
N SER A 892 -13.66 -16.15 35.07
CA SER A 892 -12.47 -16.74 35.69
C SER A 892 -12.15 -18.11 35.09
N PHE A 893 -10.90 -18.54 35.24
CA PHE A 893 -10.42 -19.82 34.73
C PHE A 893 -10.74 -20.97 35.71
N HIS A 894 -11.36 -22.03 35.17
CA HIS A 894 -11.50 -23.33 35.81
C HIS A 894 -11.21 -24.44 34.80
N LEU A 895 -10.23 -25.30 35.08
CA LEU A 895 -9.72 -26.30 34.12
C LEU A 895 -10.83 -27.22 33.59
N GLU A 896 -11.64 -27.82 34.45
CA GLU A 896 -12.70 -28.72 34.01
C GLU A 896 -13.78 -28.02 33.17
N THR A 897 -14.12 -26.77 33.51
CA THR A 897 -15.04 -25.94 32.71
C THR A 897 -14.46 -25.67 31.32
N VAL A 898 -13.16 -25.37 31.24
CA VAL A 898 -12.45 -25.17 29.96
C VAL A 898 -12.45 -26.46 29.14
N LEU A 899 -12.15 -27.62 29.73
CA LEU A 899 -12.14 -28.91 29.04
C LEU A 899 -13.52 -29.27 28.49
N ARG A 900 -14.56 -29.11 29.30
CA ARG A 900 -15.95 -29.33 28.93
C ARG A 900 -16.41 -28.39 27.82
N ALA A 901 -16.16 -27.09 27.97
CA ALA A 901 -16.50 -26.10 26.96
C ALA A 901 -15.73 -26.32 25.66
N THR A 902 -14.46 -26.74 25.71
CA THR A 902 -13.66 -27.06 24.51
C THR A 902 -14.35 -28.13 23.66
N ARG A 903 -14.82 -29.21 24.30
CA ARG A 903 -15.61 -30.27 23.65
C ARG A 903 -16.98 -29.76 23.18
N ASP A 904 -17.76 -29.19 24.09
CA ASP A 904 -19.18 -28.91 23.87
C ASP A 904 -19.40 -27.76 22.88
N ARG A 905 -18.51 -26.76 22.91
CA ARG A 905 -18.54 -25.59 22.02
C ARG A 905 -17.71 -25.79 20.75
N LYS A 906 -17.07 -26.96 20.59
CA LYS A 906 -16.18 -27.28 19.46
C LYS A 906 -15.14 -26.19 19.22
N VAL A 907 -14.42 -25.84 20.28
CA VAL A 907 -13.40 -24.78 20.23
C VAL A 907 -12.38 -25.12 19.16
N THR A 908 -12.08 -24.12 18.33
CA THR A 908 -11.23 -24.22 17.13
C THR A 908 -9.80 -23.79 17.41
N TYR A 909 -9.63 -22.84 18.33
CA TYR A 909 -8.34 -22.26 18.64
C TYR A 909 -8.27 -21.84 20.11
N MET A 910 -7.16 -22.13 20.76
CA MET A 910 -7.00 -21.90 22.21
C MET A 910 -5.95 -20.83 22.51
N HIS A 911 -6.39 -19.72 23.09
CA HIS A 911 -5.52 -18.69 23.68
C HIS A 911 -5.29 -19.02 25.15
N MET A 912 -4.04 -19.17 25.58
CA MET A 912 -3.76 -19.62 26.94
C MET A 912 -2.48 -19.03 27.53
N ALA A 913 -2.44 -18.88 28.85
CA ALA A 913 -1.19 -18.60 29.55
C ALA A 913 -0.38 -19.91 29.74
N PRO A 914 0.96 -19.85 29.89
CA PRO A 914 1.80 -21.03 30.06
C PRO A 914 1.34 -22.05 31.13
N PRO A 915 0.81 -21.63 32.30
CA PRO A 915 0.31 -22.59 33.30
C PRO A 915 -0.84 -23.47 32.80
N VAL A 916 -1.67 -22.97 31.90
CA VAL A 916 -2.77 -23.75 31.32
C VAL A 916 -2.22 -24.84 30.39
N ALA A 917 -1.18 -24.54 29.60
CA ALA A 917 -0.49 -25.54 28.79
C ALA A 917 0.12 -26.65 29.66
N VAL A 918 0.71 -26.29 30.81
CA VAL A 918 1.20 -27.28 31.79
C VAL A 918 0.08 -28.14 32.35
N MET A 919 -1.06 -27.55 32.69
CA MET A 919 -2.23 -28.31 33.16
C MET A 919 -2.71 -29.28 32.09
N LEU A 920 -2.76 -28.87 30.82
CA LEU A 920 -3.11 -29.76 29.70
C LEU A 920 -2.11 -30.92 29.55
N ALA A 921 -0.81 -30.66 29.72
CA ALA A 921 0.22 -31.69 29.68
C ALA A 921 0.10 -32.69 30.86
N LYS A 922 -0.15 -32.21 32.08
CA LYS A 922 0.07 -33.01 33.31
C LYS A 922 -1.18 -33.42 34.09
N ALA A 923 -2.26 -32.64 34.06
CA ALA A 923 -3.39 -32.85 34.97
C ALA A 923 -4.19 -34.10 34.60
N ALA A 924 -4.48 -34.97 35.58
CA ALA A 924 -5.17 -36.24 35.34
C ALA A 924 -6.58 -36.05 34.75
N VAL A 925 -7.27 -34.96 35.11
CA VAL A 925 -8.63 -34.63 34.63
C VAL A 925 -8.72 -34.46 33.12
N VAL A 926 -7.60 -34.20 32.43
CA VAL A 926 -7.55 -33.98 30.97
C VAL A 926 -7.73 -35.30 30.21
N GLU A 927 -7.35 -36.43 30.80
CA GLU A 927 -7.27 -37.73 30.12
C GLU A 927 -8.60 -38.21 29.52
N PRO A 928 -9.74 -38.13 30.24
CA PRO A 928 -11.03 -38.55 29.68
C PRO A 928 -11.47 -37.69 28.50
N TYR A 929 -11.15 -36.39 28.51
CA TYR A 929 -11.48 -35.46 27.42
C TYR A 929 -10.58 -35.69 26.22
N ALA A 930 -9.27 -35.88 26.43
CA ALA A 930 -8.30 -36.21 25.40
C ALA A 930 -8.67 -37.51 24.66
N ARG A 931 -8.84 -38.62 25.38
CA ARG A 931 -9.24 -39.92 24.79
C ARG A 931 -10.63 -39.89 24.16
N GLY A 932 -11.54 -39.11 24.75
CA GLY A 932 -12.89 -38.89 24.23
C GLY A 932 -12.95 -38.00 22.98
N GLY A 933 -11.81 -37.50 22.49
CA GLY A 933 -11.75 -36.64 21.30
C GLY A 933 -12.26 -35.22 21.54
N GLY A 934 -12.24 -34.73 22.79
CA GLY A 934 -12.73 -33.39 23.16
C GLY A 934 -11.95 -32.23 22.54
N PHE A 935 -10.76 -32.49 21.99
CA PHE A 935 -9.92 -31.50 21.32
C PHE A 935 -9.90 -31.64 19.80
N LYS A 936 -10.68 -32.55 19.19
CA LYS A 936 -10.65 -32.81 17.74
C LYS A 936 -10.94 -31.58 16.88
N SER A 937 -11.70 -30.62 17.40
CA SER A 937 -11.98 -29.35 16.73
C SER A 937 -10.85 -28.34 16.83
N VAL A 938 -9.94 -28.49 17.80
CA VAL A 938 -8.85 -27.54 18.04
C VAL A 938 -7.77 -27.75 16.99
N VAL A 939 -7.54 -26.72 16.18
CA VAL A 939 -6.54 -26.76 15.10
C VAL A 939 -5.15 -26.42 15.65
N ALA A 940 -5.08 -25.43 16.56
CA ALA A 940 -3.87 -25.03 17.26
C ALA A 940 -4.21 -24.20 18.51
N GLY A 941 -3.19 -23.88 19.30
CA GLY A 941 -3.27 -22.89 20.37
C GLY A 941 -2.04 -21.99 20.40
N VAL A 942 -2.13 -20.88 21.13
CA VAL A 942 -1.03 -19.94 21.38
C VAL A 942 -0.89 -19.65 22.85
N THR A 943 0.36 -19.48 23.26
CA THR A 943 0.71 -19.03 24.60
C THR A 943 1.84 -18.00 24.57
N GLY A 944 1.83 -17.11 25.56
CA GLY A 944 2.79 -16.03 25.69
C GLY A 944 2.72 -15.34 27.04
N GLY A 945 3.56 -14.32 27.23
CA GLY A 945 3.63 -13.52 28.46
C GLY A 945 4.52 -14.08 29.57
N ALA A 946 4.91 -15.36 29.49
CA ALA A 946 5.95 -15.98 30.32
C ALA A 946 6.63 -17.15 29.56
N PRO A 947 7.85 -17.56 29.96
CA PRO A 947 8.54 -18.70 29.35
C PRO A 947 7.76 -20.01 29.49
N LEU A 948 7.82 -20.86 28.47
CA LEU A 948 7.30 -22.23 28.50
C LEU A 948 8.34 -23.18 27.89
N GLY A 949 8.62 -24.29 28.58
CA GLY A 949 9.53 -25.32 28.08
C GLY A 949 8.92 -26.10 26.90
N HIS A 950 9.76 -26.42 25.90
CA HIS A 950 9.32 -27.13 24.70
C HIS A 950 8.74 -28.52 25.02
N GLU A 951 9.24 -29.18 26.06
CA GLU A 951 8.75 -30.47 26.53
C GLU A 951 7.26 -30.46 26.90
N VAL A 952 6.74 -29.30 27.35
CA VAL A 952 5.32 -29.15 27.65
C VAL A 952 4.50 -29.07 26.35
N VAL A 953 5.03 -28.40 25.33
CA VAL A 953 4.39 -28.30 24.02
C VAL A 953 4.26 -29.69 23.37
N GLU A 954 5.33 -30.48 23.41
CA GLU A 954 5.31 -31.86 22.92
C GLU A 954 4.30 -32.74 23.67
N GLU A 955 4.25 -32.63 24.99
CA GLU A 955 3.31 -33.43 25.79
C GLU A 955 1.85 -33.01 25.54
N VAL A 956 1.55 -31.70 25.38
CA VAL A 956 0.21 -31.26 24.97
C VAL A 956 -0.14 -31.78 23.57
N LYS A 957 0.80 -31.74 22.61
CA LYS A 957 0.57 -32.28 21.26
C LYS A 957 0.27 -33.77 21.30
N LYS A 958 1.08 -34.54 22.02
CA LYS A 958 0.91 -35.99 22.20
C LYS A 958 -0.41 -36.34 22.87
N ARG A 959 -0.79 -35.59 23.90
CA ARG A 959 -1.94 -35.92 24.76
C ARG A 959 -3.26 -35.38 24.23
N CYS A 960 -3.26 -34.14 23.72
CA CYS A 960 -4.46 -33.43 23.27
C CYS A 960 -4.59 -33.36 21.74
N GLY A 961 -3.54 -33.67 20.97
CA GLY A 961 -3.58 -33.79 19.50
C GLY A 961 -3.33 -32.48 18.72
N PHE A 962 -3.29 -31.32 19.39
CA PHE A 962 -3.06 -30.01 18.76
C PHE A 962 -1.74 -29.37 19.21
N ARG A 963 -1.16 -28.52 18.36
CA ARG A 963 0.10 -27.81 18.63
C ARG A 963 -0.15 -26.54 19.44
N VAL A 964 0.72 -26.26 20.40
CA VAL A 964 0.80 -24.96 21.09
C VAL A 964 1.97 -24.17 20.51
N ARG A 965 1.72 -22.91 20.15
CA ARG A 965 2.72 -21.99 19.58
C ARG A 965 3.13 -20.96 20.62
N LEU A 966 4.42 -20.63 20.66
CA LEU A 966 4.96 -19.61 21.55
C LEU A 966 4.92 -18.25 20.86
N GLY A 967 4.52 -17.22 21.61
CA GLY A 967 4.58 -15.83 21.18
C GLY A 967 5.16 -14.92 22.26
N TYR A 968 5.77 -13.83 21.84
CA TYR A 968 6.37 -12.83 22.71
C TYR A 968 5.77 -11.45 22.46
N GLY A 969 5.60 -10.68 23.53
CA GLY A 969 5.04 -9.34 23.51
C GLY A 969 4.95 -8.74 24.90
N LEU A 970 4.84 -7.41 24.96
CA LEU A 970 4.67 -6.61 26.16
C LEU A 970 3.42 -5.75 26.03
N SER A 971 2.96 -5.15 27.14
CA SER A 971 1.89 -4.14 27.08
C SER A 971 2.25 -2.97 26.18
N GLU A 972 3.53 -2.62 26.16
CA GLU A 972 4.14 -1.54 25.41
C GLU A 972 4.32 -1.83 23.92
N THR A 973 4.32 -3.10 23.51
CA THR A 973 4.53 -3.52 22.10
C THR A 973 3.31 -4.20 21.50
N CYS A 974 2.26 -4.42 22.30
CA CYS A 974 1.15 -5.31 22.00
C CYS A 974 1.58 -6.76 21.73
N SER A 975 2.06 -7.03 20.51
CA SER A 975 2.57 -8.33 20.05
C SER A 975 3.89 -8.10 19.31
N THR A 976 4.89 -8.95 19.53
CA THR A 976 6.23 -8.78 18.94
C THR A 976 6.59 -9.92 17.99
N SER A 977 6.54 -11.17 18.44
CA SER A 977 6.88 -12.34 17.61
C SER A 977 5.96 -13.52 17.86
N LEU A 978 5.87 -14.41 16.87
CA LEU A 978 5.04 -15.62 16.93
C LEU A 978 5.68 -16.78 16.14
N GLN A 979 5.61 -17.98 16.71
CA GLN A 979 5.91 -19.23 16.03
C GLN A 979 4.89 -19.56 14.94
N ARG A 980 5.36 -20.01 13.77
CA ARG A 980 4.55 -20.26 12.57
C ARG A 980 4.48 -21.75 12.21
N GLY A 981 3.55 -22.11 11.34
CA GLY A 981 3.47 -23.45 10.76
C GLY A 981 2.66 -24.46 11.59
N TRP A 982 2.58 -25.69 11.07
CA TRP A 982 1.53 -26.66 11.38
C TRP A 982 2.03 -28.06 11.73
N SER A 983 3.16 -28.43 11.12
CA SER A 983 3.72 -29.76 11.22
C SER A 983 4.41 -29.97 12.58
N GLU A 984 4.57 -31.24 12.94
CA GLU A 984 5.40 -31.60 14.09
C GLU A 984 6.89 -31.33 13.84
N GLU A 985 7.31 -31.31 12.58
CA GLU A 985 8.67 -30.94 12.19
C GLU A 985 8.94 -29.46 12.48
N GLU A 986 8.08 -28.56 11.99
CA GLU A 986 8.16 -27.12 12.29
C GLU A 986 8.03 -26.84 13.81
N MET A 987 7.25 -27.66 14.52
CA MET A 987 7.16 -27.58 15.98
C MET A 987 8.52 -27.85 16.63
N ARG A 988 9.21 -28.92 16.24
CA ARG A 988 10.52 -29.31 16.80
C ARG A 988 11.65 -28.38 16.36
N ASP A 989 11.62 -27.92 15.12
CA ASP A 989 12.58 -26.95 14.59
C ASP A 989 12.52 -25.61 15.34
N GLN A 990 11.34 -25.21 15.82
CA GLN A 990 11.15 -23.98 16.60
C GLN A 990 11.32 -24.20 18.12
N ALA A 991 12.03 -25.26 18.52
CA ALA A 991 12.22 -25.57 19.93
C ALA A 991 13.09 -24.50 20.62
N GLY A 992 12.48 -23.77 21.56
CA GLY A 992 13.20 -22.85 22.44
C GLY A 992 13.28 -21.40 21.96
N ASP A 993 12.66 -21.06 20.83
CA ASP A 993 12.46 -19.68 20.38
C ASP A 993 11.00 -19.20 20.61
N THR A 994 10.73 -17.94 20.27
CA THR A 994 9.39 -17.33 20.27
C THR A 994 8.91 -17.02 18.85
N GLY A 995 9.58 -17.57 17.84
CA GLY A 995 9.30 -17.40 16.42
C GLY A 995 9.81 -16.08 15.83
N ARG A 996 9.25 -15.72 14.67
CA ARG A 996 9.65 -14.54 13.89
C ARG A 996 8.86 -13.30 14.31
N PRO A 997 9.39 -12.08 14.11
CA PRO A 997 8.63 -10.86 14.28
C PRO A 997 7.31 -10.88 13.49
N HIS A 998 6.32 -10.20 14.03
CA HIS A 998 5.05 -10.00 13.36
C HIS A 998 5.17 -9.05 12.16
N TRP A 999 4.21 -9.09 11.24
CA TRP A 999 4.13 -8.14 10.13
C TRP A 999 4.18 -6.69 10.62
N GLY A 1000 5.04 -5.87 10.01
CA GLY A 1000 5.24 -4.47 10.38
C GLY A 1000 6.00 -4.25 11.70
N VAL A 1001 6.51 -5.31 12.34
CA VAL A 1001 7.29 -5.24 13.59
C VAL A 1001 8.76 -5.50 13.31
N GLU A 1002 9.60 -4.57 13.73
CA GLU A 1002 11.05 -4.65 13.66
C GLU A 1002 11.61 -5.04 15.03
N VAL A 1003 12.59 -5.95 15.06
CA VAL A 1003 13.26 -6.43 16.28
C VAL A 1003 14.77 -6.37 16.12
N LEU A 1004 15.48 -5.69 17.02
CA LEU A 1004 16.94 -5.55 17.02
C LEU A 1004 17.53 -6.08 18.33
N ILE A 1005 18.65 -6.81 18.27
CA ILE A 1005 19.42 -7.18 19.47
C ILE A 1005 20.52 -6.14 19.67
N SER A 1006 20.54 -5.44 20.81
CA SER A 1006 21.52 -4.38 21.06
C SER A 1006 22.91 -4.94 21.41
N SER A 1007 23.96 -4.33 20.87
CA SER A 1007 25.37 -4.64 21.24
C SER A 1007 25.75 -4.22 22.66
N GLY A 1008 24.92 -3.41 23.33
CA GLY A 1008 25.18 -2.88 24.67
C GLY A 1008 26.06 -1.61 24.72
N GLU A 1009 26.74 -1.26 23.62
CA GLU A 1009 27.58 -0.05 23.50
C GLU A 1009 26.90 0.99 22.59
N GLY A 1010 26.12 1.90 23.19
CA GLY A 1010 25.60 3.09 22.49
C GLY A 1010 24.18 2.98 21.94
N TYR A 1011 23.17 3.07 22.82
CA TYR A 1011 21.82 3.47 22.42
C TYR A 1011 21.85 4.88 21.82
N ALA A 1012 21.11 5.13 20.75
CA ALA A 1012 20.94 6.47 20.23
C ALA A 1012 20.31 7.38 21.29
N LYS A 1013 21.02 8.44 21.68
CA LYS A 1013 20.56 9.41 22.69
C LYS A 1013 20.08 10.71 22.06
N ARG A 1014 20.42 10.96 20.79
CA ARG A 1014 20.06 12.16 20.04
C ARG A 1014 19.57 11.81 18.66
N GLU A 1015 18.74 12.68 18.10
CA GLU A 1015 18.25 12.57 16.73
C GLU A 1015 19.43 12.55 15.74
N GLY A 1016 19.45 11.58 14.82
CA GLY A 1016 20.55 11.34 13.88
C GLY A 1016 21.60 10.33 14.35
N GLU A 1017 21.64 9.96 15.63
CA GLU A 1017 22.41 8.80 16.10
C GLU A 1017 21.63 7.50 15.81
N LYS A 1018 22.34 6.41 15.50
CA LYS A 1018 21.73 5.08 15.30
C LYS A 1018 22.06 4.16 16.48
N THR A 1019 21.08 3.38 16.91
CA THR A 1019 21.28 2.35 17.94
C THR A 1019 22.06 1.16 17.38
N GLY A 1020 23.17 0.79 18.02
CA GLY A 1020 24.04 -0.31 17.58
C GLY A 1020 23.43 -1.70 17.79
N ALA A 1021 23.60 -2.59 16.81
CA ALA A 1021 23.15 -3.98 16.87
C ALA A 1021 24.29 -4.95 17.17
N ALA A 1022 23.96 -6.02 17.90
CA ALA A 1022 24.82 -7.16 18.16
C ALA A 1022 24.86 -8.11 16.95
N ALA A 1023 25.79 -9.06 16.97
CA ALA A 1023 25.87 -10.13 15.99
C ALA A 1023 24.77 -11.20 16.15
N VAL A 1024 24.55 -11.96 15.08
CA VAL A 1024 23.66 -13.13 15.05
C VAL A 1024 24.05 -14.09 16.17
N ASP A 1025 23.05 -14.65 16.84
CA ASP A 1025 23.23 -15.56 17.98
C ASP A 1025 24.04 -14.98 19.16
N VAL A 1026 24.34 -13.68 19.16
CA VAL A 1026 24.93 -12.99 20.30
C VAL A 1026 23.83 -12.42 21.18
N GLU A 1027 23.97 -12.61 22.49
CA GLU A 1027 23.02 -12.11 23.48
C GLU A 1027 23.11 -10.59 23.63
N GLY A 1028 21.95 -9.93 23.67
CA GLY A 1028 21.82 -8.50 23.91
C GLY A 1028 20.42 -8.08 24.35
N GLU A 1029 20.22 -6.79 24.65
CA GLU A 1029 18.86 -6.26 24.95
C GLU A 1029 17.99 -6.36 23.69
N VAL A 1030 16.82 -6.98 23.80
CA VAL A 1030 15.83 -7.01 22.71
C VAL A 1030 15.19 -5.64 22.58
N LEU A 1031 15.28 -5.04 21.41
CA LEU A 1031 14.68 -3.75 21.06
C LEU A 1031 13.59 -3.96 20.00
N VAL A 1032 12.51 -3.19 20.08
CA VAL A 1032 11.36 -3.32 19.16
C VAL A 1032 10.99 -1.98 18.56
N ARG A 1033 10.69 -1.92 17.26
CA ARG A 1033 10.13 -0.73 16.59
C ARG A 1033 8.91 -1.15 15.76
N ALA A 1034 7.81 -0.42 15.91
CA ALA A 1034 6.54 -0.68 15.21
C ALA A 1034 5.56 0.49 15.40
N ASP A 1035 4.58 0.62 14.50
CA ASP A 1035 3.44 1.53 14.68
C ASP A 1035 2.49 1.11 15.82
N GLY A 1036 2.61 -0.15 16.26
CA GLY A 1036 1.92 -0.73 17.42
C GLY A 1036 2.53 -0.40 18.77
N LEU A 1037 3.62 0.38 18.81
CA LEU A 1037 4.27 0.76 20.07
C LEU A 1037 3.41 1.71 20.90
N LEU A 1038 3.67 1.70 22.21
CA LEU A 1038 3.18 2.74 23.11
C LEU A 1038 3.52 4.13 22.60
N SER A 1039 2.61 5.07 22.78
CA SER A 1039 2.89 6.48 22.50
C SER A 1039 3.70 7.12 23.63
N ALA A 1040 3.42 6.76 24.89
CA ALA A 1040 4.20 7.14 26.06
C ALA A 1040 3.76 6.33 27.29
N TYR A 1041 4.49 6.44 28.39
CA TYR A 1041 3.94 6.16 29.71
C TYR A 1041 3.21 7.41 30.25
N LEU A 1042 2.09 7.20 30.95
CA LEU A 1042 1.32 8.25 31.61
C LEU A 1042 2.16 8.93 32.71
N PRO A 1043 2.47 10.24 32.58
CA PRO A 1043 3.25 10.94 33.60
C PRO A 1043 2.46 11.13 34.89
N VAL A 1044 3.11 10.90 36.02
CA VAL A 1044 2.52 11.12 37.35
C VAL A 1044 2.16 12.60 37.51
N GLY A 1045 0.95 12.89 37.99
CA GLY A 1045 0.52 14.26 38.30
C GLY A 1045 0.11 15.11 37.08
N VAL A 1046 0.10 14.56 35.87
CA VAL A 1046 -0.21 15.33 34.63
C VAL A 1046 -1.58 16.03 34.67
N PHE A 1047 -2.57 15.42 35.32
CA PHE A 1047 -3.92 15.97 35.46
C PHE A 1047 -4.06 16.99 36.59
N SER A 1048 -2.98 17.27 37.34
CA SER A 1048 -2.95 18.22 38.46
C SER A 1048 -2.25 19.54 38.10
N GLY A 1049 -2.03 19.81 36.80
CA GLY A 1049 -1.39 21.03 36.30
C GLY A 1049 0.13 21.07 36.46
N GLN A 1050 0.75 19.96 36.87
CA GLN A 1050 2.20 19.83 36.92
C GLN A 1050 2.76 19.61 35.51
N LYS A 1051 3.99 20.11 35.27
CA LYS A 1051 4.71 19.80 34.02
C LYS A 1051 4.91 18.27 33.94
N PRO A 1052 4.52 17.61 32.83
CA PRO A 1052 4.67 16.16 32.71
C PRO A 1052 6.15 15.77 32.75
N ASP A 1053 6.47 14.82 33.62
CA ASP A 1053 7.78 14.16 33.66
C ASP A 1053 7.81 13.01 32.65
N MET A 1054 8.55 13.21 31.55
CA MET A 1054 8.68 12.24 30.47
C MET A 1054 9.89 11.31 30.63
N SER A 1055 10.67 11.44 31.70
CA SER A 1055 11.92 10.67 31.90
C SER A 1055 11.74 9.16 31.74
N VAL A 1056 10.64 8.61 32.26
CA VAL A 1056 10.32 7.18 32.17
C VAL A 1056 10.07 6.74 30.72
N THR A 1057 9.48 7.61 29.90
CA THR A 1057 9.26 7.36 28.47
C THR A 1057 10.56 7.52 27.68
N GLU A 1058 11.35 8.55 27.99
CA GLU A 1058 12.66 8.82 27.38
C GLU A 1058 13.69 7.71 27.68
N GLU A 1059 13.63 7.09 28.87
CA GLU A 1059 14.48 5.93 29.19
C GLU A 1059 14.10 4.67 28.42
N ALA A 1060 12.82 4.57 28.03
CA ALA A 1060 12.24 3.40 27.39
C ALA A 1060 12.32 3.44 25.85
N LEU A 1061 12.46 4.63 25.25
CA LEU A 1061 12.58 4.82 23.81
C LEU A 1061 13.96 5.41 23.47
N THR A 1062 14.64 4.83 22.50
CA THR A 1062 15.83 5.46 21.90
C THR A 1062 15.42 6.63 20.99
N ALA A 1063 16.35 7.54 20.71
CA ALA A 1063 16.05 8.70 19.87
C ALA A 1063 15.67 8.34 18.42
N ASP A 1064 16.14 7.18 17.93
CA ASP A 1064 15.81 6.62 16.60
C ASP A 1064 14.59 5.67 16.61
N GLY A 1065 13.81 5.67 17.69
CA GLY A 1065 12.46 5.07 17.72
C GLY A 1065 12.37 3.63 18.24
N TRP A 1066 13.43 3.06 18.81
CA TRP A 1066 13.40 1.71 19.37
C TRP A 1066 12.90 1.69 20.81
N PHE A 1067 11.95 0.82 21.10
CA PHE A 1067 11.51 0.49 22.45
C PHE A 1067 12.43 -0.54 23.10
N ARG A 1068 12.91 -0.22 24.30
CA ARG A 1068 13.83 -1.04 25.09
C ARG A 1068 13.09 -2.00 26.01
N THR A 1069 12.96 -3.26 25.59
CA THR A 1069 12.12 -4.26 26.28
C THR A 1069 12.61 -4.61 27.69
N GLY A 1070 13.92 -4.50 27.95
CA GLY A 1070 14.55 -5.02 29.17
C GLY A 1070 14.67 -6.54 29.24
N ASP A 1071 14.29 -7.26 28.19
CA ASP A 1071 14.52 -8.70 28.03
C ASP A 1071 15.83 -8.93 27.25
N VAL A 1072 16.57 -10.00 27.57
CA VAL A 1072 17.78 -10.43 26.85
C VAL A 1072 17.41 -11.56 25.93
N GLY A 1073 17.91 -11.50 24.70
CA GLY A 1073 17.71 -12.57 23.75
C GLY A 1073 18.78 -12.60 22.69
N THR A 1074 18.66 -13.62 21.85
CA THR A 1074 19.40 -13.74 20.60
C THR A 1074 18.43 -13.77 19.43
N LEU A 1075 18.93 -13.40 18.27
CA LEU A 1075 18.23 -13.54 17.01
C LEU A 1075 19.11 -14.44 16.14
N ASN A 1076 18.57 -15.58 15.73
CA ASN A 1076 19.32 -16.53 14.92
C ASN A 1076 19.31 -16.13 13.43
N ALA A 1077 20.05 -16.88 12.61
CA ALA A 1077 20.10 -16.72 11.15
C ALA A 1077 18.70 -16.64 10.50
N ASP A 1078 17.75 -17.44 10.99
CA ASP A 1078 16.37 -17.47 10.48
C ASP A 1078 15.48 -16.36 11.06
N GLY A 1079 16.07 -15.39 11.78
CA GLY A 1079 15.38 -14.24 12.37
C GLY A 1079 14.36 -14.65 13.42
N ARG A 1080 14.56 -15.82 14.01
CA ARG A 1080 13.76 -16.32 15.13
C ARG A 1080 14.33 -15.77 16.42
N LEU A 1081 13.46 -15.11 17.17
CA LEU A 1081 13.81 -14.49 18.44
C LEU A 1081 13.83 -15.55 19.52
N ARG A 1082 14.94 -15.65 20.26
CA ARG A 1082 15.03 -16.48 21.47
C ARG A 1082 15.23 -15.59 22.67
N ILE A 1083 14.35 -15.70 23.65
CA ILE A 1083 14.50 -15.00 24.93
C ILE A 1083 15.32 -15.88 25.87
N THR A 1084 16.47 -15.38 26.32
CA THR A 1084 17.43 -16.14 27.14
C THR A 1084 17.44 -15.69 28.60
N ASP A 1085 17.33 -14.39 28.87
CA ASP A 1085 17.28 -13.85 30.22
C ASP A 1085 16.50 -12.52 30.27
N ARG A 1086 16.53 -11.85 31.42
CA ARG A 1086 15.96 -10.52 31.61
C ARG A 1086 16.97 -9.61 32.27
N LEU A 1087 17.31 -8.49 31.61
CA LEU A 1087 18.19 -7.45 32.19
C LEU A 1087 17.58 -6.83 33.45
N LYS A 1088 16.25 -6.84 33.51
CA LYS A 1088 15.49 -6.12 34.51
C LYS A 1088 14.66 -7.06 35.38
N GLU A 1089 14.29 -6.57 36.54
CA GLU A 1089 14.07 -7.41 37.71
C GLU A 1089 12.64 -7.96 37.82
N LEU A 1090 11.87 -8.08 36.73
CA LEU A 1090 10.43 -8.35 36.78
C LEU A 1090 10.08 -9.84 36.93
N ILE A 1091 9.25 -10.19 37.93
CA ILE A 1091 8.78 -11.56 38.21
C ILE A 1091 7.49 -11.86 37.43
N LYS A 1092 7.39 -13.02 36.78
CA LYS A 1092 6.19 -13.47 36.04
C LYS A 1092 5.47 -14.59 36.80
N VAL A 1093 4.40 -14.24 37.50
CA VAL A 1093 3.55 -15.19 38.23
C VAL A 1093 2.33 -15.54 37.40
N ARG A 1094 2.30 -16.72 36.79
CA ARG A 1094 1.22 -17.20 35.92
C ARG A 1094 0.86 -16.17 34.84
N ALA A 1095 1.89 -15.62 34.20
CA ALA A 1095 1.85 -14.52 33.22
C ALA A 1095 1.47 -13.12 33.76
N TYR A 1096 1.06 -12.98 35.04
CA TYR A 1096 0.95 -11.67 35.69
C TYR A 1096 2.34 -11.11 36.01
N GLN A 1097 2.49 -9.79 35.87
CA GLN A 1097 3.71 -9.09 36.21
C GLN A 1097 3.74 -8.74 37.70
N VAL A 1098 4.87 -9.01 38.36
CA VAL A 1098 5.12 -8.67 39.76
C VAL A 1098 6.47 -7.98 39.86
N ALA A 1099 6.47 -6.71 40.25
CA ALA A 1099 7.69 -5.95 40.46
C ALA A 1099 8.28 -6.26 41.86
N PRO A 1100 9.53 -6.73 41.97
CA PRO A 1100 10.17 -6.92 43.27
C PRO A 1100 10.18 -5.67 44.12
N ALA A 1101 10.46 -4.51 43.51
CA ALA A 1101 10.51 -3.22 44.18
C ALA A 1101 9.19 -2.87 44.89
N GLU A 1102 8.05 -3.30 44.34
CA GLU A 1102 6.74 -3.12 44.98
C GLU A 1102 6.65 -3.94 46.27
N LEU A 1103 7.07 -5.20 46.23
CA LEU A 1103 7.09 -6.09 47.39
C LEU A 1103 8.15 -5.66 48.41
N GLU A 1104 9.30 -5.19 47.97
CA GLU A 1104 10.37 -4.63 48.81
C GLU A 1104 9.87 -3.40 49.57
N ALA A 1105 9.18 -2.49 48.89
CA ALA A 1105 8.58 -1.33 49.53
C ALA A 1105 7.53 -1.73 50.58
N VAL A 1106 6.71 -2.74 50.29
CA VAL A 1106 5.74 -3.29 51.27
C VAL A 1106 6.47 -3.89 52.47
N LEU A 1107 7.52 -4.69 52.26
CA LEU A 1107 8.30 -5.32 53.32
C LEU A 1107 9.05 -4.30 54.18
N CYS A 1108 9.70 -3.31 53.55
CA CYS A 1108 10.44 -2.24 54.23
C CYS A 1108 9.53 -1.25 54.97
N SER A 1109 8.21 -1.27 54.70
CA SER A 1109 7.26 -0.49 55.49
C SER A 1109 7.02 -1.06 56.90
N SER A 1110 7.50 -2.27 57.20
CA SER A 1110 7.51 -2.83 58.55
C SER A 1110 8.71 -2.30 59.35
N GLU A 1111 8.47 -1.80 60.57
CA GLU A 1111 9.54 -1.35 61.46
C GLU A 1111 10.50 -2.47 61.90
N ALA A 1112 10.09 -3.74 61.75
CA ALA A 1112 10.92 -4.90 62.06
C ALA A 1112 11.93 -5.25 60.94
N VAL A 1113 11.83 -4.63 59.77
CA VAL A 1113 12.69 -4.88 58.60
C VAL A 1113 13.67 -3.72 58.43
N ALA A 1114 14.96 -4.04 58.32
CA ALA A 1114 15.99 -3.05 57.99
C ALA A 1114 16.15 -2.88 56.47
N ASP A 1115 16.08 -3.99 55.73
CA ASP A 1115 16.26 -4.01 54.28
C ASP A 1115 15.60 -5.26 53.68
N ALA A 1116 15.21 -5.21 52.42
CA ALA A 1116 14.63 -6.35 51.73
C ALA A 1116 15.01 -6.38 50.25
N GLY A 1117 15.17 -7.58 49.70
CA GLY A 1117 15.33 -7.82 48.27
C GLY A 1117 14.46 -8.99 47.83
N VAL A 1118 13.67 -8.83 46.77
CA VAL A 1118 12.75 -9.85 46.28
C VAL A 1118 13.22 -10.39 44.93
N ILE A 1119 13.13 -11.70 44.73
CA ILE A 1119 13.43 -12.34 43.44
C ILE A 1119 12.31 -13.31 43.05
N GLY A 1120 12.21 -13.62 41.76
CA GLY A 1120 11.41 -14.73 41.27
C GLY A 1120 12.20 -16.03 41.42
N ILE A 1121 11.61 -17.04 42.05
CA ILE A 1121 12.10 -18.41 41.98
C ILE A 1121 11.26 -19.20 40.99
N TYR A 1122 11.89 -19.80 39.98
CA TYR A 1122 11.17 -20.55 38.96
C TYR A 1122 10.73 -21.91 39.50
N ASP A 1123 9.44 -22.19 39.44
CA ASP A 1123 8.86 -23.49 39.73
C ASP A 1123 8.59 -24.25 38.43
N LYS A 1124 9.51 -25.15 38.07
CA LYS A 1124 9.40 -26.01 36.87
C LYS A 1124 8.10 -26.84 36.84
N SER A 1125 7.51 -27.16 38.00
CA SER A 1125 6.32 -28.00 38.05
C SER A 1125 5.07 -27.24 37.58
N GLU A 1126 5.01 -25.94 37.86
CA GLU A 1126 3.88 -25.05 37.52
C GLU A 1126 4.17 -24.10 36.33
N ALA A 1127 5.41 -24.09 35.80
CA ALA A 1127 5.90 -23.14 34.79
C ALA A 1127 5.56 -21.68 35.12
N THR A 1128 5.88 -21.30 36.36
CA THR A 1128 5.68 -19.95 36.87
C THR A 1128 6.85 -19.57 37.76
N GLU A 1129 7.07 -18.27 37.93
CA GLU A 1129 7.90 -17.79 39.04
C GLU A 1129 7.03 -17.58 40.27
N TRP A 1130 7.62 -17.75 41.45
CA TRP A 1130 7.04 -17.36 42.72
C TRP A 1130 7.91 -16.30 43.39
N PRO A 1131 7.33 -15.20 43.91
CA PRO A 1131 8.09 -14.21 44.66
C PRO A 1131 8.69 -14.82 45.92
N ARG A 1132 10.00 -14.64 46.10
CA ARG A 1132 10.76 -14.96 47.30
C ARG A 1132 11.41 -13.69 47.83
N ALA A 1133 11.25 -13.42 49.12
CA ALA A 1133 11.92 -12.29 49.76
C ALA A 1133 13.18 -12.72 50.49
N PHE A 1134 14.22 -11.90 50.40
CA PHE A 1134 15.38 -11.88 51.27
C PHE A 1134 15.22 -10.69 52.20
N VAL A 1135 15.28 -10.92 53.50
CA VAL A 1135 14.93 -9.90 54.50
C VAL A 1135 16.05 -9.80 55.52
N VAL A 1136 16.46 -8.56 55.81
CA VAL A 1136 17.36 -8.23 56.91
C VAL A 1136 16.52 -7.78 58.10
N PRO A 1137 16.46 -8.55 59.21
CA PRO A 1137 15.77 -8.13 60.41
C PRO A 1137 16.45 -6.90 61.03
N ARG A 1138 15.67 -5.94 61.53
CA ARG A 1138 16.23 -4.74 62.17
C ARG A 1138 17.01 -5.04 63.45
N ALA A 1139 16.70 -6.14 64.13
CA ALA A 1139 17.45 -6.63 65.29
C ALA A 1139 18.80 -7.29 64.94
N GLY A 1140 19.10 -7.48 63.64
CA GLY A 1140 20.27 -8.20 63.14
C GLY A 1140 20.16 -9.73 63.31
N MET A 1141 20.93 -10.51 62.54
CA MET A 1141 20.84 -11.99 62.60
C MET A 1141 21.55 -12.61 63.82
N LYS A 1142 22.45 -11.88 64.48
CA LYS A 1142 23.26 -12.42 65.60
C LYS A 1142 22.48 -12.68 66.89
N ASN A 1143 21.32 -12.03 67.08
CA ASN A 1143 20.54 -12.06 68.32
C ASN A 1143 19.11 -12.63 68.15
N VAL A 1144 18.83 -13.32 67.03
CA VAL A 1144 17.49 -13.84 66.71
C VAL A 1144 17.45 -15.36 66.74
N THR A 1145 16.37 -15.91 67.31
CA THR A 1145 16.10 -17.35 67.30
C THR A 1145 15.25 -17.72 66.08
N ARG A 1146 15.29 -18.99 65.65
CA ARG A 1146 14.42 -19.48 64.56
C ARG A 1146 12.93 -19.19 64.81
N ALA A 1147 12.47 -19.37 66.06
CA ALA A 1147 11.09 -19.06 66.44
C ALA A 1147 10.74 -17.57 66.25
N SER A 1148 11.67 -16.66 66.56
CA SER A 1148 11.47 -15.22 66.34
C SER A 1148 11.43 -14.84 64.85
N LEU A 1149 12.24 -15.52 64.02
CA LEU A 1149 12.22 -15.36 62.57
C LEU A 1149 10.95 -15.92 61.93
N GLU A 1150 10.46 -17.07 62.41
CA GLU A 1150 9.18 -17.64 61.97
C GLU A 1150 8.00 -16.72 62.33
N ALA A 1151 8.01 -16.11 63.53
CA ALA A 1151 7.01 -15.12 63.93
C ALA A 1151 7.07 -13.86 63.03
N LEU A 1152 8.26 -13.32 62.76
CA LEU A 1152 8.45 -12.19 61.84
C LEU A 1152 8.00 -12.55 60.41
N ALA A 1153 8.33 -13.74 59.93
CA ALA A 1153 7.90 -14.21 58.62
C ALA A 1153 6.36 -14.26 58.53
N GLY A 1154 5.68 -14.73 59.58
CA GLY A 1154 4.23 -14.69 59.68
C GLY A 1154 3.63 -13.28 59.64
N GLN A 1155 4.27 -12.31 60.31
CA GLN A 1155 3.86 -10.90 60.26
C GLN A 1155 4.04 -10.30 58.86
N LEU A 1156 5.18 -10.54 58.22
CA LEU A 1156 5.48 -10.05 56.87
C LEU A 1156 4.58 -10.70 55.82
N LYS A 1157 4.27 -12.00 55.97
CA LYS A 1157 3.25 -12.69 55.17
C LYS A 1157 1.91 -11.97 55.26
N ALA A 1158 1.40 -11.73 56.47
CA ALA A 1158 0.13 -11.04 56.66
C ALA A 1158 0.12 -9.62 56.09
N LEU A 1159 1.25 -8.90 56.18
CA LEU A 1159 1.42 -7.56 55.63
C LEU A 1159 1.33 -7.55 54.10
N VAL A 1160 2.05 -8.46 53.43
CA VAL A 1160 2.02 -8.60 51.97
C VAL A 1160 0.63 -9.04 51.50
N GLU A 1161 0.01 -10.01 52.16
CA GLU A 1161 -1.33 -10.50 51.83
C GLU A 1161 -2.41 -9.44 51.93
N LYS A 1162 -2.25 -8.51 52.89
CA LYS A 1162 -3.18 -7.40 53.09
C LYS A 1162 -3.07 -6.33 52.00
N ARG A 1163 -1.86 -6.06 51.51
CA ARG A 1163 -1.58 -4.90 50.64
C ARG A 1163 -1.49 -5.23 49.15
N THR A 1164 -1.31 -6.49 48.79
CA THR A 1164 -1.03 -6.90 47.41
C THR A 1164 -1.97 -7.99 46.92
N ALA A 1165 -2.26 -7.99 45.62
CA ALA A 1165 -3.06 -9.03 44.99
C ALA A 1165 -2.44 -10.43 45.17
N LYS A 1166 -3.28 -11.47 45.17
CA LYS A 1166 -2.89 -12.86 45.49
C LYS A 1166 -1.69 -13.39 44.68
N TYR A 1167 -1.58 -13.00 43.42
CA TYR A 1167 -0.48 -13.44 42.55
C TYR A 1167 0.87 -12.78 42.91
N LYS A 1168 0.90 -11.74 43.76
CA LYS A 1168 2.12 -11.08 44.24
C LYS A 1168 2.64 -11.65 45.57
N TRP A 1169 1.93 -12.60 46.17
CA TRP A 1169 2.28 -13.13 47.50
C TRP A 1169 3.62 -13.88 47.49
N LEU A 1170 4.28 -13.93 48.65
CA LEU A 1170 5.62 -14.52 48.85
C LEU A 1170 5.58 -16.06 48.89
N VAL A 1171 4.96 -16.68 47.88
CA VAL A 1171 4.82 -18.15 47.76
C VAL A 1171 6.18 -18.85 47.75
N GLY A 1172 7.23 -18.16 47.28
CA GLY A 1172 8.60 -18.66 47.29
C GLY A 1172 9.27 -18.66 48.68
N GLY A 1173 8.61 -18.12 49.71
CA GLY A 1173 9.10 -18.05 51.08
C GLY A 1173 9.93 -16.80 51.39
N ILE A 1174 10.43 -16.73 52.62
CA ILE A 1174 11.35 -15.68 53.10
C ILE A 1174 12.67 -16.31 53.48
N VAL A 1175 13.78 -15.71 53.06
CA VAL A 1175 15.14 -16.04 53.50
C VAL A 1175 15.67 -14.88 54.32
N PHE A 1176 15.96 -15.11 55.61
CA PHE A 1176 16.56 -14.08 56.45
C PHE A 1176 18.07 -14.07 56.30
N VAL A 1177 18.63 -12.91 55.96
CA VAL A 1177 20.05 -12.71 55.67
C VAL A 1177 20.64 -11.57 56.50
N ASP A 1178 21.95 -11.56 56.65
CA ASP A 1178 22.68 -10.50 57.37
C ASP A 1178 22.63 -9.15 56.65
N GLN A 1179 22.69 -9.17 55.32
CA GLN A 1179 22.66 -7.97 54.48
C GLN A 1179 22.08 -8.29 53.10
N ILE A 1180 21.52 -7.29 52.41
CA ILE A 1180 21.15 -7.43 51.00
C ILE A 1180 22.38 -7.09 50.14
N PRO A 1181 22.83 -7.98 49.25
CA PRO A 1181 23.96 -7.71 48.37
C PRO A 1181 23.60 -6.56 47.43
N LYS A 1182 24.39 -5.48 47.44
CA LYS A 1182 24.16 -4.26 46.65
C LYS A 1182 25.43 -3.85 45.90
N SER A 1183 25.28 -3.20 44.74
CA SER A 1183 26.39 -2.57 44.02
C SER A 1183 26.94 -1.37 44.81
N PRO A 1184 28.13 -0.84 44.45
CA PRO A 1184 28.63 0.42 45.03
C PRO A 1184 27.67 1.60 44.86
N SER A 1185 26.79 1.56 43.86
CA SER A 1185 25.71 2.53 43.62
C SER A 1185 24.41 2.26 44.40
N GLY A 1186 24.39 1.24 45.27
CA GLY A 1186 23.24 0.91 46.12
C GLY A 1186 22.15 0.04 45.47
N LYS A 1187 22.35 -0.46 44.24
CA LYS A 1187 21.39 -1.32 43.53
C LYS A 1187 21.49 -2.77 44.01
N ILE A 1188 20.36 -3.42 44.29
CA ILE A 1188 20.33 -4.83 44.73
C ILE A 1188 20.93 -5.74 43.65
N LEU A 1189 21.93 -6.55 44.01
CA LEU A 1189 22.58 -7.53 43.16
C LEU A 1189 21.77 -8.83 43.13
N ARG A 1190 20.61 -8.81 42.47
CA ARG A 1190 19.68 -9.95 42.44
C ARG A 1190 20.28 -11.25 41.88
N ARG A 1191 21.27 -11.15 40.99
CA ARG A 1191 22.02 -12.32 40.50
C ARG A 1191 22.70 -13.08 41.65
N VAL A 1192 23.23 -12.37 42.64
CA VAL A 1192 23.86 -12.96 43.83
C VAL A 1192 22.80 -13.66 44.70
N LEU A 1193 21.63 -13.03 44.88
CA LEU A 1193 20.49 -13.63 45.58
C LEU A 1193 19.96 -14.89 44.87
N LYS A 1194 19.93 -14.90 43.53
CA LYS A 1194 19.43 -16.02 42.70
C LYS A 1194 20.41 -17.20 42.65
N ASN A 1195 21.71 -16.92 42.59
CA ASN A 1195 22.76 -17.95 42.44
C ASN A 1195 23.31 -18.48 43.77
N GLY A 1196 22.89 -17.90 44.91
CA GLY A 1196 23.26 -18.41 46.24
C GLY A 1196 24.70 -18.10 46.67
N GLY A 1197 25.21 -16.89 46.38
CA GLY A 1197 26.51 -16.43 46.90
C GLY A 1197 26.54 -16.42 48.44
N ASP A 1198 27.74 -16.29 49.05
CA ASP A 1198 27.87 -16.36 50.52
C ASP A 1198 26.99 -15.35 51.27
N GLU A 1199 26.74 -14.18 50.67
CA GLU A 1199 25.85 -13.13 51.21
C GLU A 1199 24.34 -13.44 51.06
N ALA A 1200 23.97 -14.46 50.28
CA ALA A 1200 22.60 -14.93 50.09
C ALA A 1200 22.28 -16.18 50.95
N LYS A 1201 23.24 -16.67 51.74
CA LYS A 1201 23.03 -17.77 52.70
C LYS A 1201 22.35 -17.23 53.96
N GLY A 1202 21.27 -17.88 54.37
CA GLY A 1202 20.42 -17.39 55.44
C GLY A 1202 19.44 -18.44 55.96
N VAL A 1203 18.57 -18.03 56.89
CA VAL A 1203 17.54 -18.91 57.46
C VAL A 1203 16.29 -18.84 56.60
N GLU A 1204 15.99 -19.91 55.86
CA GLU A 1204 14.78 -20.00 55.04
C GLU A 1204 13.55 -20.39 55.89
N VAL A 1205 12.50 -19.59 55.80
CA VAL A 1205 11.18 -19.84 56.38
C VAL A 1205 10.15 -19.97 55.27
N LYS A 1206 9.51 -21.13 55.20
CA LYS A 1206 8.39 -21.39 54.28
C LYS A 1206 7.11 -20.81 54.86
N LEU A 1207 6.43 -19.99 54.08
CA LEU A 1207 5.20 -19.28 54.48
C LEU A 1207 3.92 -20.01 54.10
N TYR A 1208 3.99 -20.85 53.07
CA TYR A 1208 2.85 -21.50 52.43
C TYR A 1208 3.11 -23.00 52.34
N GLU A 1209 2.16 -23.80 52.79
CA GLU A 1209 2.18 -25.24 52.52
C GLU A 1209 1.72 -25.50 51.08
N LYS A 1210 2.52 -26.22 50.30
CA LYS A 1210 2.06 -26.79 49.02
C LYS A 1210 1.00 -27.84 49.33
N LYS A 1211 -0.28 -27.45 49.33
CA LYS A 1211 -1.39 -28.41 49.53
C LYS A 1211 -1.39 -29.40 48.38
N ARG A 1212 -1.22 -30.69 48.70
CA ARG A 1212 -1.26 -31.84 47.78
C ARG A 1212 -2.60 -31.98 47.00
N ARG A 1213 -3.61 -31.14 47.29
CA ARG A 1213 -4.97 -31.23 46.75
C ARG A 1213 -5.19 -30.50 45.42
N ASP A 1214 -4.27 -29.63 44.98
CA ASP A 1214 -4.42 -29.00 43.65
C ASP A 1214 -4.00 -29.95 42.51
N ALA A 1215 -3.47 -31.14 42.82
CA ALA A 1215 -3.18 -32.21 41.87
C ALA A 1215 -4.37 -33.14 41.57
N LYS A 1216 -5.54 -32.90 42.18
CA LYS A 1216 -6.83 -33.46 41.77
C LYS A 1216 -7.80 -32.33 41.44
N LEU A 1217 -7.43 -31.52 40.45
CA LEU A 1217 -8.33 -30.60 39.74
C LEU A 1217 -7.88 -30.48 38.28
#